data_AF-A0AAV2QL54-F1
#
_entry.id   AF-A0AAV2QL54-F1
#
_cell.length_a   1.000
_cell.length_b   1.000
_cell.length_c   1.000
_cell.angle_alpha   90.00
_cell.angle_beta   90.00
_cell.angle_gamma   90.00
#
_symmetry.space_group_name_H-M   'P 1'
#
loop_
_entity.id
_entity.type
_entity.pdbx_description
1 polymer ?
#
loop_
_entity_poly.entity_id
_entity_poly.type
_entity_poly.pdbx_seq_one_letter_code
_entity_poly.pdbx_strand_id
1 'polypeptide(L)'
;NDQVSASAAVVFILGGVRVPTHVSDIMTRELTHSDPNTRLNAILRFQVLWRSRYQAWPRMEEGGHMTFKVPPHGIEFTLPSPKIGVESLPVVDPPWMPHFKTNAVQEVTINSVQHSMVTATNTRRKQQEVIIKNAMEEEEARRRKERENFLLTTVPVTIQAAYEPAFHHVSADDHEEGEESEMELSRGAQHVSVAQQLFPSCLCSAVLTIIHLLDDPAVTPDGVAVYEVAQQVIWSCLVEDSALFLRFFLEKLTRNRQDVMIRLLRRLVRFIPTLPSQAAFALYNYMVGYVMFYVRTPQEGSQEFIAAALSVLWTVISSIQGILFKDLKQIFRKEQCDASLLVTANVPSAKKIIVHGPGGMDAGGIPSQFPIQEDTQFIQILQESLDFFSIAENEHKCYFLADHKTNQMHNPQAYVRDFYFFKRSQYPQLLMVRMEPEAAYNALQRQAFTQKLLEIGKILMAWSILKRPDQVAQRVFFLHEELTKLPSFPRKALEADFSLYKGGEMGKELRGLDQLHKYMWVMMVSRMFEGMAGNLTYTTDVHLFLNVINGALLLHCEDSSMIRVCMAAYINAAHHFKNLFSTNGYLLCMPTILRVYSNYESNRMVVSTIEFVVKQLYILHRKPFILQMLGSVAPILDTDENATYGDANKIRPQRLFELLLSLERHHEDPLHILDLVTVDKPLRALDFCYHEECDNVSLLETVDMCVTVIAYSSDSRRGRQMLTILEAILGLVLRHQQTQAGRDLRQEKETIHHVAVAIKTLLSNCEMLAKNYTGPQSSHDGKGSSRVTHGYSKVSKAYNPAIEVDDDSHSKYMSDSKRFIVYERDIEDSENLRQEFRQPRDTLLHVVAEFLTTCSARLQEINKKLGHENKQSELLDNKCHMRLSEVAHSLLKVAPYDPVTMGCRGLQRYMNEILPHPDWSHEDLRPALSNILRRLDKMFTKIAKTSFIRRMTDWSAAANLLKGVYTTLAKYPYIAHLPILKQVVQVCQSLILGERMSDVEGGAGAAAWTQTPPPHFCSMVVKIVAMQILAMGVTYSLEHCFGGTSLFSTTDKTENIIINFLLPLVLRVGCGRKGAPKMRLADISFALTVILHAMNPPLAKVAPLHGHHGAASKSTHAAAAEHHARSQSYSHAHGESRTIKVKPTILRIAFLAYKCILAKFDGSKCKLGNNSMRSIKHMNILGYDGLTTTLPG
;
A
#
# COMPACT_ATOMS: atom_id res chain seq x y z
N ASN A 1 55.14 28.63 47.24
CA ASN A 1 54.96 28.87 45.79
C ASN A 1 53.50 29.11 45.41
N ASP A 2 52.53 28.36 45.95
CA ASP A 2 51.11 28.46 45.56
C ASP A 2 50.48 29.86 45.77
N GLN A 3 50.81 30.54 46.87
CA GLN A 3 50.34 31.92 47.11
C GLN A 3 50.89 32.93 46.09
N VAL A 4 52.13 32.74 45.64
CA VAL A 4 52.77 33.59 44.62
C VAL A 4 52.11 33.35 43.27
N SER A 5 51.87 32.08 42.92
CA SER A 5 51.18 31.70 41.68
C SER A 5 49.75 32.24 41.63
N ALA A 6 49.00 32.14 42.73
CA ALA A 6 47.64 32.68 42.81
C ALA A 6 47.62 34.21 42.72
N SER A 7 48.57 34.90 43.35
CA SER A 7 48.70 36.36 43.25
C SER A 7 49.03 36.80 41.82
N ALA A 8 49.96 36.12 41.14
CA ALA A 8 50.29 36.39 39.74
C ALA A 8 49.10 36.13 38.81
N ALA A 9 48.34 35.05 39.04
CA ALA A 9 47.12 34.74 38.30
C ALA A 9 46.06 35.84 38.46
N VAL A 10 45.85 36.36 39.68
CA VAL A 10 44.92 37.46 39.93
C VAL A 10 45.35 38.76 39.24
N VAL A 11 46.64 39.10 39.27
CA VAL A 11 47.17 40.27 38.50
C VAL A 11 46.90 40.11 37.01
N PHE A 12 47.10 38.90 36.47
CA PHE A 12 46.82 38.60 35.07
C PHE A 12 45.32 38.72 34.72
N ILE A 13 44.44 38.24 35.61
CA ILE A 13 42.98 38.37 35.48
C ILE A 13 42.54 39.85 35.49
N LEU A 14 43.05 40.65 36.42
CA LEU A 14 42.78 42.09 36.49
C LEU A 14 43.31 42.83 35.24
N GLY A 15 44.51 42.45 34.78
CA GLY A 15 45.10 42.90 33.53
C GLY A 15 44.22 42.58 32.31
N GLY A 16 43.52 41.44 32.32
CA GLY A 16 42.58 41.05 31.26
C GLY A 16 41.38 42.00 31.11
N VAL A 17 40.99 42.72 32.16
CA VAL A 17 39.93 43.74 32.08
C VAL A 17 40.45 45.06 31.51
N ARG A 18 41.66 45.47 31.88
CA ARG A 18 42.23 46.77 31.52
C ARG A 18 42.98 46.76 30.19
N VAL A 19 43.66 45.67 29.86
CA VAL A 19 44.48 45.49 28.65
C VAL A 19 44.14 44.16 27.95
N PRO A 20 42.88 43.99 27.48
CA PRO A 20 42.37 42.71 26.99
C PRO A 20 43.11 42.17 25.75
N THR A 21 43.59 43.06 24.87
CA THR A 21 44.31 42.67 23.64
C THR A 21 45.65 42.03 23.95
N HIS A 22 46.46 42.69 24.78
CA HIS A 22 47.79 42.19 25.15
C HIS A 22 47.72 40.85 25.89
N VAL A 23 46.76 40.70 26.80
CA VAL A 23 46.52 39.44 27.52
C VAL A 23 46.11 38.32 26.57
N SER A 24 45.21 38.60 25.62
CA SER A 24 44.81 37.62 24.60
C SER A 24 46.00 37.18 23.74
N ASP A 25 46.83 38.11 23.28
CA ASP A 25 47.98 37.81 22.42
C ASP A 25 49.01 36.91 23.13
N ILE A 26 49.30 37.17 24.41
CA ILE A 26 50.19 36.35 25.23
C ILE A 26 49.67 34.91 25.30
N MET A 27 48.38 34.73 25.62
CA MET A 27 47.78 33.40 25.75
C MET A 27 47.74 32.66 24.41
N THR A 28 47.31 33.32 23.34
CA THR A 28 47.23 32.70 22.02
C THR A 28 48.60 32.28 21.52
N ARG A 29 49.64 33.11 21.72
CA ARG A 29 51.02 32.80 21.33
C ARG A 29 51.55 31.54 22.01
N GLU A 30 51.31 31.37 23.31
CA GLU A 30 51.79 30.19 24.04
C GLU A 30 50.97 28.94 23.70
N LEU A 31 49.65 29.04 23.54
CA LEU A 31 48.78 27.92 23.19
C LEU A 31 48.98 27.42 21.76
N THR A 32 49.50 28.25 20.86
CA THR A 32 49.78 27.90 19.45
C THR A 32 51.28 27.71 19.15
N HIS A 33 52.11 27.65 20.20
CA HIS A 33 53.55 27.51 20.06
C HIS A 33 53.94 26.19 19.38
N SER A 34 55.05 26.14 18.65
CA SER A 34 55.51 24.93 17.93
C SER A 34 55.96 23.80 18.87
N ASP A 35 56.57 24.14 20.00
CA ASP A 35 56.99 23.18 21.04
C ASP A 35 55.81 22.67 21.90
N PRO A 36 55.59 21.34 22.01
CA PRO A 36 54.51 20.75 22.80
C PRO A 36 54.63 21.01 24.30
N ASN A 37 55.83 21.14 24.85
CA ASN A 37 56.02 21.46 26.28
C ASN A 37 55.47 22.84 26.62
N THR A 38 55.73 23.82 25.74
CA THR A 38 55.21 25.18 25.89
C THR A 38 53.67 25.19 25.83
N ARG A 39 53.06 24.43 24.89
CA ARG A 39 51.59 24.30 24.80
C ARG A 39 50.98 23.63 26.02
N LEU A 40 51.57 22.53 26.51
CA LEU A 40 51.13 21.82 27.70
C LEU A 40 51.15 22.74 28.93
N ASN A 41 52.26 23.46 29.14
CA ASN A 41 52.38 24.42 30.24
C ASN A 41 51.37 25.57 30.13
N ALA A 42 51.06 26.03 28.92
CA ALA A 42 50.04 27.06 28.70
C ALA A 42 48.64 26.58 29.11
N ILE A 43 48.28 25.32 28.83
CA ILE A 43 47.01 24.70 29.29
C ILE A 43 46.97 24.65 30.83
N LEU A 44 48.06 24.23 31.48
CA LEU A 44 48.12 24.18 32.95
C LEU A 44 48.06 25.58 33.58
N ARG A 45 48.70 26.59 32.98
CA ARG A 45 48.57 28.00 33.41
C ARG A 45 47.13 28.48 33.29
N PHE A 46 46.42 28.10 32.22
CA PHE A 46 44.99 28.39 32.10
C PHE A 46 44.18 27.77 33.24
N GLN A 47 44.48 26.53 33.64
CA GLN A 47 43.83 25.89 34.79
C GLN A 47 44.06 26.67 36.11
N VAL A 48 45.26 27.20 36.33
CA VAL A 48 45.58 28.05 37.49
C VAL A 48 44.81 29.36 37.46
N LEU A 49 44.70 30.01 36.29
CA LEU A 49 43.87 31.21 36.10
C LEU A 49 42.40 30.90 36.42
N TRP A 50 41.88 29.78 35.91
CA TRP A 50 40.50 29.36 36.14
C TRP A 50 40.17 29.17 37.63
N ARG A 51 41.05 28.49 38.38
CA ARG A 51 40.88 28.28 39.83
C ARG A 51 41.00 29.56 40.65
N SER A 52 41.73 30.55 40.16
CA SER A 52 41.98 31.82 40.87
C SER A 52 40.86 32.86 40.69
N ARG A 53 39.81 32.57 39.90
CA ARG A 53 38.72 33.50 39.55
C ARG A 53 37.95 34.09 40.75
N TYR A 54 37.85 33.37 41.86
CA TYR A 54 37.20 33.82 43.08
C TYR A 54 38.11 34.66 43.99
N GLN A 55 39.43 34.68 43.70
CA GLN A 55 40.42 35.37 44.54
C GLN A 55 40.66 36.83 44.12
N ALA A 56 40.07 37.29 43.02
CA ALA A 56 40.31 38.64 42.53
C ALA A 56 39.81 39.71 43.51
N TRP A 57 38.53 39.68 43.90
CA TRP A 57 37.97 40.69 44.80
C TRP A 57 38.50 40.62 46.23
N PRO A 58 38.66 39.43 46.86
CA PRO A 58 39.23 39.35 48.22
C PRO A 58 40.67 39.86 48.33
N ARG A 59 41.40 39.95 47.21
CA ARG A 59 42.78 40.45 47.16
C ARG A 59 42.88 41.91 46.70
N MET A 60 41.75 42.57 46.42
CA MET A 60 41.72 44.00 46.12
C MET A 60 41.70 44.83 47.39
N GLU A 61 42.15 46.08 47.28
CA GLU A 61 42.03 47.06 48.37
C GLU A 61 40.57 47.33 48.73
N GLU A 62 40.34 47.73 49.98
CA GLU A 62 39.01 48.02 50.53
C GLU A 62 38.33 49.13 49.69
N GLY A 63 37.11 48.87 49.20
CA GLY A 63 36.39 49.76 48.28
C GLY A 63 36.72 49.59 46.78
N GLY A 64 37.66 48.72 46.40
CA GLY A 64 38.05 48.49 45.00
C GLY A 64 36.93 48.00 44.07
N HIS A 65 35.89 47.38 44.61
CA HIS A 65 34.69 46.98 43.87
C HIS A 65 33.83 48.18 43.40
N MET A 66 33.98 49.35 44.01
CA MET A 66 33.27 50.58 43.61
C MET A 66 33.94 51.30 42.44
N THR A 67 35.26 51.15 42.28
CA THR A 67 36.07 51.82 41.25
C THR A 67 36.37 50.92 40.04
N PHE A 68 36.47 49.61 40.24
CA PHE A 68 36.77 48.66 39.18
C PHE A 68 35.48 48.16 38.49
N LYS A 69 35.09 48.82 37.40
CA LYS A 69 33.93 48.43 36.59
C LYS A 69 34.29 47.30 35.63
N VAL A 70 33.54 46.20 35.71
CA VAL A 70 33.61 45.08 34.76
C VAL A 70 32.54 45.29 33.69
N PRO A 71 32.87 45.17 32.39
CA PRO A 71 31.88 45.27 31.32
C PRO A 71 30.75 44.25 31.52
N PRO A 72 29.47 44.67 31.39
CA PRO A 72 28.36 43.75 31.49
C PRO A 72 28.39 42.75 30.35
N HIS A 73 27.75 41.65 30.64
CA HIS A 73 27.66 40.45 29.85
C HIS A 73 26.45 40.50 28.92
N GLY A 74 26.59 40.11 27.65
CA GLY A 74 25.54 40.29 26.64
C GLY A 74 25.25 39.04 25.81
N ILE A 75 24.55 38.07 26.38
CA ILE A 75 23.89 37.01 25.60
C ILE A 75 22.55 37.59 25.12
N GLU A 76 22.34 37.61 23.80
CA GLU A 76 21.20 38.30 23.15
C GLU A 76 19.89 37.50 23.21
N PHE A 77 19.94 36.24 23.64
CA PHE A 77 18.79 35.33 23.68
C PHE A 77 18.50 34.81 25.08
N THR A 78 17.22 34.49 25.32
CA THR A 78 16.69 34.05 26.61
C THR A 78 16.58 32.53 26.71
N LEU A 79 16.76 31.98 27.91
CA LEU A 79 16.52 30.56 28.20
C LEU A 79 15.02 30.22 28.19
N PRO A 80 14.64 28.94 27.95
CA PRO A 80 13.26 28.48 28.11
C PRO A 80 12.79 28.57 29.57
N SER A 81 11.50 28.80 29.78
CA SER A 81 10.89 28.87 31.11
C SER A 81 9.66 27.96 31.26
N PRO A 82 9.72 26.85 32.02
CA PRO A 82 10.83 26.41 32.86
C PRO A 82 12.05 25.86 32.07
N LYS A 83 13.21 25.80 32.73
CA LYS A 83 14.40 25.12 32.19
C LYS A 83 14.14 23.61 32.07
N ILE A 84 14.77 22.97 31.10
CA ILE A 84 14.54 21.56 30.75
C ILE A 84 15.57 20.66 31.42
N GLY A 85 15.10 19.62 32.11
CA GLY A 85 15.92 18.61 32.79
C GLY A 85 16.32 19.02 34.21
N VAL A 86 17.22 18.25 34.81
CA VAL A 86 17.72 18.48 36.17
C VAL A 86 19.09 19.19 36.11
N GLU A 87 19.24 20.31 36.83
CA GLU A 87 20.43 21.17 36.81
C GLU A 87 21.66 20.53 37.46
N SER A 88 21.48 19.87 38.60
CA SER A 88 22.54 19.16 39.32
C SER A 88 22.00 17.88 39.94
N LEU A 89 22.80 16.82 39.91
CA LEU A 89 22.46 15.59 40.61
C LEU A 89 22.68 15.78 42.11
N PRO A 90 21.81 15.22 42.96
CA PRO A 90 22.08 15.20 44.39
C PRO A 90 23.39 14.46 44.65
N VAL A 91 24.19 14.99 45.57
CA VAL A 91 25.41 14.30 46.03
C VAL A 91 24.96 13.04 46.75
N VAL A 92 25.46 11.89 46.31
CA VAL A 92 25.08 10.60 46.89
C VAL A 92 25.67 10.49 48.29
N ASP A 93 24.84 10.10 49.25
CA ASP A 93 25.20 9.90 50.65
C ASP A 93 26.42 8.98 50.77
N PRO A 94 27.55 9.41 51.36
CA PRO A 94 28.69 8.55 51.54
C PRO A 94 28.41 7.36 52.48
N PRO A 95 29.15 6.25 52.35
CA PRO A 95 28.91 5.04 53.15
C PRO A 95 29.15 5.21 54.66
N TRP A 96 29.87 6.25 55.08
CA TRP A 96 30.13 6.58 56.49
C TRP A 96 29.10 7.54 57.09
N MET A 97 28.03 7.90 56.37
CA MET A 97 26.99 8.78 56.91
C MET A 97 26.24 8.14 58.08
N PRO A 98 25.97 8.89 59.18
CA PRO A 98 25.10 8.43 60.24
C PRO A 98 23.68 8.23 59.70
N HIS A 99 23.06 7.08 60.00
CA HIS A 99 21.65 6.85 59.72
C HIS A 99 20.81 7.78 60.60
N PHE A 100 20.50 8.99 60.13
CA PHE A 100 19.51 9.83 60.79
C PHE A 100 18.15 9.13 60.69
N LYS A 101 17.51 8.97 61.85
CA LYS A 101 16.38 8.07 62.14
C LYS A 101 15.47 7.80 60.94
N THR A 102 15.49 6.56 60.49
CA THR A 102 14.53 5.84 59.62
C THR A 102 13.12 5.77 60.23
N ASN A 103 12.61 6.86 60.81
CA ASN A 103 11.24 6.92 61.30
C ASN A 103 10.26 7.21 60.16
N ALA A 104 10.66 7.93 59.10
CA ALA A 104 9.78 8.25 57.97
C ALA A 104 9.39 7.01 57.14
N VAL A 105 10.31 6.08 56.87
CA VAL A 105 9.97 4.81 56.17
C VAL A 105 9.06 3.94 57.03
N GLN A 106 9.28 3.96 58.35
CA GLN A 106 8.46 3.25 59.32
C GLN A 106 7.06 3.89 59.44
N GLU A 107 6.95 5.22 59.42
CA GLU A 107 5.68 5.96 59.48
C GLU A 107 4.88 5.91 58.17
N VAL A 108 5.53 6.04 57.01
CA VAL A 108 4.86 5.99 55.68
C VAL A 108 4.29 4.59 55.39
N THR A 109 4.99 3.51 55.76
CA THR A 109 4.44 2.13 55.66
C THR A 109 3.41 1.81 56.75
N ILE A 110 3.42 2.51 57.89
CA ILE A 110 2.39 2.39 58.92
C ILE A 110 1.11 3.15 58.50
N ASN A 111 1.22 4.36 57.94
CA ASN A 111 0.08 5.20 57.54
C ASN A 111 -0.70 4.64 56.35
N SER A 112 -0.05 4.05 55.35
CA SER A 112 -0.76 3.41 54.22
C SER A 112 -1.59 2.19 54.63
N VAL A 113 -1.31 1.60 55.79
CA VAL A 113 -1.98 0.40 56.31
C VAL A 113 -2.96 0.73 57.45
N GLN A 114 -2.81 1.87 58.14
CA GLN A 114 -3.67 2.30 59.25
C GLN A 114 -5.14 2.53 58.85
N HIS A 115 -5.44 2.78 57.57
CA HIS A 115 -6.83 2.81 57.09
C HIS A 115 -7.51 1.42 56.99
N SER A 116 -6.79 0.33 57.29
CA SER A 116 -7.31 -1.05 57.24
C SER A 116 -7.21 -1.80 58.58
N MET A 117 -7.99 -1.30 59.55
CA MET A 117 -8.54 -2.01 60.71
C MET A 117 -7.62 -2.47 61.86
N VAL A 118 -8.18 -2.17 63.03
CA VAL A 118 -8.01 -2.73 64.37
C VAL A 118 -8.09 -4.27 64.35
N THR A 119 -7.30 -4.89 65.23
CA THR A 119 -7.18 -6.34 65.56
C THR A 119 -6.19 -7.14 64.70
N ALA A 120 -5.00 -7.45 65.23
CA ALA A 120 -4.05 -8.37 64.58
C ALA A 120 -3.34 -9.30 65.58
N THR A 121 -3.35 -10.59 65.24
CA THR A 121 -2.65 -11.73 65.84
C THR A 121 -1.13 -11.72 65.55
N ASN A 122 -0.33 -12.37 66.41
CA ASN A 122 1.16 -12.39 66.36
C ASN A 122 1.79 -12.77 64.99
N THR A 123 1.08 -13.46 64.10
CA THR A 123 1.56 -13.87 62.77
C THR A 123 1.64 -12.73 61.75
N ARG A 124 0.77 -11.71 61.85
CA ARG A 124 0.73 -10.56 60.91
C ARG A 124 1.82 -9.52 61.21
N ARG A 125 2.18 -9.37 62.50
CA ARG A 125 3.31 -8.53 62.94
C ARG A 125 4.64 -9.03 62.36
N LYS A 126 4.84 -10.35 62.31
CA LYS A 126 6.03 -10.96 61.70
C LYS A 126 6.09 -10.75 60.18
N GLN A 127 4.95 -10.75 59.49
CA GLN A 127 4.89 -10.37 58.07
C GLN A 127 5.20 -8.89 57.87
N GLN A 128 4.71 -8.01 58.74
CA GLN A 128 5.00 -6.58 58.70
C GLN A 128 6.50 -6.29 58.95
N GLU A 129 7.12 -6.98 59.91
CA GLU A 129 8.57 -6.91 60.14
C GLU A 129 9.38 -7.37 58.93
N VAL A 130 8.94 -8.44 58.24
CA VAL A 130 9.60 -8.91 57.01
C VAL A 130 9.45 -7.93 55.85
N ILE A 131 8.27 -7.32 55.67
CA ILE A 131 8.04 -6.32 54.61
C ILE A 131 8.91 -5.08 54.87
N ILE A 132 8.96 -4.59 56.11
CA ILE A 132 9.79 -3.45 56.49
C ILE A 132 11.28 -3.79 56.30
N LYS A 133 11.71 -4.99 56.70
CA LYS A 133 13.09 -5.44 56.51
C LYS A 133 13.45 -5.53 55.03
N ASN A 134 12.60 -6.13 54.19
CA ASN A 134 12.81 -6.20 52.76
C ASN A 134 12.85 -4.81 52.11
N ALA A 135 11.96 -3.89 52.52
CA ALA A 135 11.96 -2.52 52.03
C ALA A 135 13.25 -1.77 52.42
N MET A 136 13.77 -1.98 53.63
CA MET A 136 15.05 -1.42 54.06
C MET A 136 16.23 -2.03 53.29
N GLU A 137 16.22 -3.35 53.05
CA GLU A 137 17.24 -4.05 52.25
C GLU A 137 17.21 -3.57 50.78
N GLU A 138 16.02 -3.35 50.20
CA GLU A 138 15.84 -2.78 48.85
C GLU A 138 16.32 -1.33 48.77
N GLU A 139 16.02 -0.50 49.77
CA GLU A 139 16.48 0.89 49.81
C GLU A 139 18.01 0.98 49.99
N GLU A 140 18.60 0.13 50.84
CA GLU A 140 20.05 0.07 51.00
C GLU A 140 20.73 -0.42 49.72
N ALA A 141 20.15 -1.42 49.03
CA ALA A 141 20.62 -1.88 47.72
C ALA A 141 20.52 -0.75 46.66
N ARG A 142 19.45 0.06 46.70
CA ARG A 142 19.31 1.25 45.84
C ARG A 142 20.41 2.26 46.11
N ARG A 143 20.63 2.65 47.37
CA ARG A 143 21.70 3.59 47.76
C ARG A 143 23.09 3.06 47.42
N ARG A 144 23.34 1.75 47.58
CA ARG A 144 24.59 1.10 47.18
C ARG A 144 24.82 1.23 45.68
N LYS A 145 23.80 0.95 44.87
CA LYS A 145 23.85 1.10 43.41
C LYS A 145 24.05 2.56 42.99
N GLU A 146 23.46 3.52 43.69
CA GLU A 146 23.69 4.96 43.44
C GLU A 146 25.15 5.34 43.73
N ARG A 147 25.74 4.84 44.83
CA ARG A 147 27.16 5.06 45.17
C ARG A 147 28.10 4.45 44.14
N GLU A 148 27.84 3.22 43.70
CA GLU A 148 28.65 2.54 42.68
C GLU A 148 28.66 3.29 41.33
N ASN A 149 27.57 3.98 41.00
CA ASN A 149 27.46 4.76 39.75
C ASN A 149 27.88 6.23 39.91
N PHE A 150 28.21 6.69 41.12
CA PHE A 150 28.58 8.07 41.39
C PHE A 150 30.08 8.30 41.17
N LEU A 151 30.42 9.07 40.14
CA LEU A 151 31.80 9.49 39.86
C LEU A 151 32.12 10.77 40.66
N LEU A 152 33.06 10.68 41.59
CA LEU A 152 33.51 11.80 42.43
C LEU A 152 33.93 13.05 41.61
N THR A 153 34.39 12.87 40.38
CA THR A 153 34.86 13.95 39.51
C THR A 153 33.77 14.64 38.69
N THR A 154 32.49 14.27 38.85
CA THR A 154 31.37 14.83 38.06
C THR A 154 30.61 15.96 38.75
N VAL A 155 30.89 16.23 40.03
CA VAL A 155 30.26 17.30 40.82
C VAL A 155 31.34 18.30 41.27
N PRO A 156 31.06 19.62 41.26
CA PRO A 156 31.99 20.62 41.78
C PRO A 156 32.46 20.28 43.20
N VAL A 157 33.76 20.42 43.43
CA VAL A 157 34.36 20.22 44.76
C VAL A 157 33.74 21.14 45.80
N THR A 158 33.32 22.35 45.41
CA THR A 158 32.62 23.30 46.30
C THR A 158 31.25 22.80 46.74
N ILE A 159 30.50 22.12 45.86
CA ILE A 159 29.20 21.52 46.19
C ILE A 159 29.40 20.28 47.07
N GLN A 160 30.40 19.45 46.77
CA GLN A 160 30.74 18.29 47.61
C GLN A 160 31.19 18.71 49.02
N ALA A 161 31.99 19.77 49.12
CA ALA A 161 32.49 20.28 50.40
C ALA A 161 31.39 20.97 51.23
N ALA A 162 30.35 21.49 50.58
CA ALA A 162 29.20 22.14 51.23
C ALA A 162 28.02 21.17 51.48
N TYR A 163 28.16 19.89 51.16
CA TYR A 163 27.09 18.90 51.35
C TYR A 163 26.89 18.60 52.84
N GLU A 164 25.73 18.99 53.38
CA GLU A 164 25.36 18.77 54.79
C GLU A 164 24.02 18.00 54.91
N PRO A 165 24.02 16.75 55.43
CA PRO A 165 22.85 15.86 55.44
C PRO A 165 21.65 16.34 56.26
N ALA A 166 21.88 17.16 57.29
CA ALA A 166 20.85 17.58 58.25
C ALA A 166 19.74 18.45 57.63
N PHE A 167 19.99 19.09 56.49
CA PHE A 167 19.08 20.05 55.87
C PHE A 167 18.17 19.45 54.78
N HIS A 168 18.46 18.24 54.27
CA HIS A 168 17.71 17.65 53.15
C HIS A 168 16.56 16.72 53.58
N HIS A 169 16.50 16.29 54.85
CA HIS A 169 15.46 15.38 55.35
C HIS A 169 14.27 16.07 56.06
N VAL A 170 14.25 17.40 56.18
CA VAL A 170 13.20 18.15 56.92
C VAL A 170 12.10 18.71 55.99
N SER A 171 12.24 18.61 54.66
CA SER A 171 11.39 19.36 53.71
C SER A 171 10.31 18.53 53.00
N ALA A 172 9.96 17.34 53.49
CA ALA A 172 9.11 16.41 52.72
C ALA A 172 7.66 16.22 53.22
N ASP A 173 7.27 16.64 54.42
CA ASP A 173 6.00 16.15 55.02
C ASP A 173 4.99 17.19 55.54
N ASP A 174 5.17 18.50 55.34
CA ASP A 174 4.12 19.48 55.69
C ASP A 174 3.67 20.26 54.46
N HIS A 175 2.71 19.73 53.68
CA HIS A 175 1.73 20.50 52.88
C HIS A 175 0.56 19.62 52.43
N GLU A 176 -0.45 19.45 53.30
CA GLU A 176 -1.84 19.37 52.86
C GLU A 176 -2.51 20.73 53.17
N GLU A 177 -3.27 21.22 52.18
CA GLU A 177 -4.18 22.39 52.19
C GLU A 177 -3.56 23.80 51.97
N GLY A 178 -3.76 24.32 50.75
CA GLY A 178 -3.63 25.75 50.43
C GLY A 178 -3.27 26.02 48.96
N GLU A 179 -4.27 26.30 48.12
CA GLU A 179 -4.08 26.84 46.77
C GLU A 179 -3.34 28.19 46.80
N GLU A 180 -2.54 28.44 45.75
CA GLU A 180 -1.75 29.66 45.48
C GLU A 180 -0.49 29.87 46.35
N SER A 181 0.66 29.31 45.92
CA SER A 181 2.02 29.92 45.94
C SER A 181 3.19 28.89 45.78
N GLU A 182 3.10 27.90 44.89
CA GLU A 182 4.23 26.96 44.67
C GLU A 182 5.27 27.46 43.64
N MET A 183 5.74 28.70 43.78
CA MET A 183 6.86 29.19 42.96
C MET A 183 7.92 29.99 43.72
N GLU A 184 8.04 29.82 45.04
CA GLU A 184 9.13 30.46 45.80
C GLU A 184 9.85 29.56 46.83
N LEU A 185 9.40 28.34 47.13
CA LEU A 185 9.97 27.51 48.21
C LEU A 185 10.99 26.44 47.76
N SER A 186 11.83 26.73 46.77
CA SER A 186 13.09 25.99 46.52
C SER A 186 14.34 26.88 46.68
N ARG A 187 14.20 28.07 47.28
CA ARG A 187 15.30 29.00 47.59
C ARG A 187 15.96 28.76 48.97
N GLY A 188 15.96 27.51 49.43
CA GLY A 188 16.46 27.13 50.76
C GLY A 188 17.80 26.40 50.79
N ALA A 189 18.60 26.38 49.71
CA ALA A 189 20.01 26.07 49.85
C ALA A 189 20.69 27.29 50.48
N GLN A 190 21.28 27.14 51.67
CA GLN A 190 22.05 28.20 52.31
C GLN A 190 22.95 28.88 51.26
N HIS A 191 22.82 30.20 51.13
CA HIS A 191 23.80 31.02 50.42
C HIS A 191 25.15 30.84 51.14
N VAL A 192 25.94 29.84 50.73
CA VAL A 192 27.37 29.93 50.87
C VAL A 192 27.71 31.20 50.09
N SER A 193 28.13 32.25 50.80
CA SER A 193 28.63 33.48 50.21
C SER A 193 29.91 33.16 49.45
N VAL A 194 29.78 32.59 48.25
CA VAL A 194 30.89 32.41 47.33
C VAL A 194 31.26 33.82 46.87
N ALA A 195 32.53 34.20 47.05
CA ALA A 195 33.05 35.47 46.56
C ALA A 195 32.66 35.64 45.08
N GLN A 196 32.29 36.86 44.68
CA GLN A 196 31.91 37.14 43.29
C GLN A 196 33.04 36.67 42.35
N GLN A 197 32.73 35.93 41.28
CA GLN A 197 33.78 35.53 40.35
C GLN A 197 34.15 36.67 39.39
N LEU A 198 35.44 36.78 39.05
CA LEU A 198 35.93 37.67 38.00
C LEU A 198 36.72 36.86 36.96
N PHE A 199 36.18 36.78 35.74
CA PHE A 199 36.87 36.14 34.62
C PHE A 199 36.54 36.88 33.30
N PRO A 200 37.48 37.67 32.75
CA PRO A 200 37.23 38.50 31.56
C PRO A 200 37.03 37.68 30.28
N SER A 201 36.23 38.21 29.34
CA SER A 201 35.95 37.55 28.05
C SER A 201 37.20 37.30 27.19
N CYS A 202 38.28 38.07 27.37
CA CYS A 202 39.56 37.82 26.70
C CYS A 202 40.20 36.50 27.16
N LEU A 203 40.09 36.14 28.44
CA LEU A 203 40.54 34.84 28.95
C LEU A 203 39.63 33.70 28.47
N CYS A 204 38.31 33.93 28.41
CA CYS A 204 37.38 32.95 27.85
C CYS A 204 37.67 32.65 26.36
N SER A 205 38.27 33.59 25.61
CA SER A 205 38.63 33.35 24.21
C SER A 205 39.68 32.25 24.03
N ALA A 206 40.54 32.03 25.04
CA ALA A 206 41.53 30.96 25.04
C ALA A 206 40.89 29.57 25.00
N VAL A 207 39.65 29.43 25.49
CA VAL A 207 38.88 28.18 25.43
C VAL A 207 38.74 27.67 24.00
N LEU A 208 38.60 28.56 23.00
CA LEU A 208 38.54 28.15 21.59
C LEU A 208 39.82 27.41 21.17
N THR A 209 40.97 27.94 21.57
CA THR A 209 42.28 27.37 21.23
C THR A 209 42.53 26.08 22.02
N ILE A 210 42.11 26.01 23.29
CA ILE A 210 42.23 24.79 24.10
C ILE A 210 41.38 23.65 23.53
N ILE A 211 40.17 23.93 23.01
CA ILE A 211 39.37 22.91 22.31
C ILE A 211 40.05 22.46 21.00
N HIS A 212 40.75 23.36 20.30
CA HIS A 212 41.54 22.96 19.13
C HIS A 212 42.70 22.01 19.49
N LEU A 213 43.28 22.13 20.69
CA LEU A 213 44.34 21.26 21.18
C LEU A 213 43.85 19.83 21.54
N LEU A 214 42.54 19.57 21.54
CA LEU A 214 42.02 18.19 21.65
C LEU A 214 42.39 17.32 20.43
N ASP A 215 42.69 17.93 19.28
CA ASP A 215 43.17 17.22 18.09
C ASP A 215 44.70 17.12 18.03
N ASP A 216 45.44 17.64 19.02
CA ASP A 216 46.91 17.67 19.01
C ASP A 216 47.50 16.34 19.51
N PRO A 217 48.07 15.49 18.63
CA PRO A 217 48.63 14.21 19.03
C PRO A 217 50.05 14.34 19.61
N ALA A 218 50.60 15.55 19.71
CA ALA A 218 51.97 15.75 20.15
C ALA A 218 52.15 15.31 21.62
N VAL A 219 53.28 14.66 21.85
CA VAL A 219 53.67 14.13 23.16
C VAL A 219 54.89 14.91 23.63
N THR A 220 54.87 15.28 24.91
CA THR A 220 56.00 15.92 25.58
C THR A 220 57.14 14.91 25.83
N PRO A 221 58.38 15.36 26.08
CA PRO A 221 59.51 14.48 26.42
C PRO A 221 59.24 13.60 27.65
N ASP A 222 58.33 14.02 28.53
CA ASP A 222 57.91 13.29 29.73
C ASP A 222 56.82 12.22 29.45
N GLY A 223 56.42 12.05 28.18
CA GLY A 223 55.43 11.05 27.77
C GLY A 223 53.96 11.47 27.91
N VAL A 224 53.68 12.73 28.27
CA VAL A 224 52.32 13.26 28.42
C VAL A 224 51.83 13.87 27.11
N ALA A 225 50.66 13.44 26.64
CA ALA A 225 50.05 13.96 25.43
C ALA A 225 49.30 15.29 25.70
N VAL A 226 49.43 16.24 24.76
CA VAL A 226 48.81 17.57 24.91
C VAL A 226 47.27 17.47 24.95
N TYR A 227 46.66 16.62 24.12
CA TYR A 227 45.21 16.43 24.10
C TYR A 227 44.64 15.89 25.41
N GLU A 228 45.37 15.03 26.12
CA GLU A 228 44.93 14.42 27.38
C GLU A 228 44.82 15.48 28.49
N VAL A 229 45.84 16.33 28.60
CA VAL A 229 45.83 17.47 29.53
C VAL A 229 44.75 18.47 29.15
N ALA A 230 44.57 18.76 27.86
CA ALA A 230 43.48 19.61 27.38
C ALA A 230 42.10 19.06 27.78
N GLN A 231 41.87 17.76 27.59
CA GLN A 231 40.62 17.09 27.97
C GLN A 231 40.38 17.15 29.48
N GLN A 232 41.41 16.91 30.30
CA GLN A 232 41.33 16.98 31.76
C GLN A 232 40.98 18.40 32.25
N VAL A 233 41.65 19.42 31.70
CA VAL A 233 41.38 20.82 32.07
C VAL A 233 39.99 21.25 31.63
N ILE A 234 39.57 20.91 30.40
CA ILE A 234 38.22 21.18 29.91
C ILE A 234 37.18 20.51 30.81
N TRP A 235 37.37 19.24 31.19
CA TRP A 235 36.48 18.53 32.10
C TRP A 235 36.35 19.25 33.45
N SER A 236 37.48 19.62 34.07
CA SER A 236 37.51 20.37 35.32
C SER A 236 36.75 21.69 35.22
N CYS A 237 36.93 22.44 34.13
CA CYS A 237 36.25 23.72 33.93
C CYS A 237 34.74 23.54 33.73
N LEU A 238 34.32 22.53 32.94
CA LEU A 238 32.92 22.23 32.69
C LEU A 238 32.19 21.77 33.95
N VAL A 239 32.84 21.00 34.81
CA VAL A 239 32.28 20.58 36.11
C VAL A 239 32.17 21.77 37.04
N GLU A 240 33.21 22.61 37.19
CA GLU A 240 33.21 23.71 38.16
C GLU A 240 32.23 24.86 37.84
N ASP A 241 32.21 25.35 36.60
CA ASP A 241 31.27 26.39 36.15
C ASP A 241 31.05 26.30 34.63
N SER A 242 30.04 25.55 34.23
CA SER A 242 29.74 25.30 32.82
C SER A 242 29.25 26.55 32.08
N ALA A 243 28.49 27.42 32.75
CA ALA A 243 27.93 28.62 32.12
C ALA A 243 29.04 29.63 31.79
N LEU A 244 30.01 29.81 32.70
CA LEU A 244 31.17 30.66 32.47
C LEU A 244 32.07 30.11 31.36
N PHE A 245 32.25 28.78 31.29
CA PHE A 245 33.07 28.15 30.26
C PHE A 245 32.47 28.31 28.87
N LEU A 246 31.15 28.13 28.75
CA LEU A 246 30.41 28.23 27.49
C LEU A 246 30.12 29.67 27.08
N ARG A 247 30.19 30.62 28.01
CA ARG A 247 29.92 32.04 27.84
C ARG A 247 30.39 32.63 26.52
N PHE A 248 31.68 32.45 26.19
CA PHE A 248 32.27 33.07 25.01
C PHE A 248 31.71 32.52 23.70
N PHE A 249 31.30 31.25 23.68
CA PHE A 249 30.57 30.66 22.55
C PHE A 249 29.20 31.34 22.43
N LEU A 250 28.47 31.42 23.55
CA LEU A 250 27.09 31.91 23.60
C LEU A 250 26.99 33.39 23.22
N GLU A 251 27.92 34.24 23.68
CA GLU A 251 27.99 35.66 23.32
C GLU A 251 28.29 35.89 21.81
N LYS A 252 29.01 34.95 21.17
CA LYS A 252 29.36 35.06 19.75
C LYS A 252 28.41 34.31 18.82
N LEU A 253 27.50 33.50 19.36
CA LEU A 253 26.63 32.61 18.59
C LEU A 253 25.62 33.36 17.71
N THR A 254 25.17 34.55 18.12
CA THR A 254 24.23 35.41 17.36
C THR A 254 24.90 36.52 16.55
N ARG A 255 26.23 36.69 16.68
CA ARG A 255 27.01 37.74 16.02
C ARG A 255 27.74 37.18 14.78
N ASN A 256 29.07 37.23 14.79
CA ASN A 256 29.94 36.85 13.68
C ASN A 256 30.62 35.48 13.92
N ARG A 257 30.81 34.70 12.84
CA ARG A 257 31.44 33.35 12.83
C ARG A 257 30.65 32.25 13.55
N GLN A 258 29.32 32.28 13.42
CA GLN A 258 28.42 31.29 14.03
C GLN A 258 28.79 29.85 13.65
N ASP A 259 29.12 29.61 12.38
CA ASP A 259 29.54 28.29 11.87
C ASP A 259 30.81 27.77 12.54
N VAL A 260 31.74 28.66 12.92
CA VAL A 260 32.97 28.28 13.63
C VAL A 260 32.62 27.89 15.06
N MET A 261 31.74 28.64 15.72
CA MET A 261 31.31 28.36 17.10
C MET A 261 30.57 27.02 17.18
N ILE A 262 29.60 26.76 16.30
CA ILE A 262 28.89 25.48 16.26
C ILE A 262 29.83 24.32 15.90
N ARG A 263 30.78 24.50 14.97
CA ARG A 263 31.80 23.47 14.67
C ARG A 263 32.68 23.14 15.89
N LEU A 264 33.07 24.15 16.66
CA LEU A 264 33.84 23.95 17.90
C LEU A 264 33.02 23.29 19.00
N LEU A 265 31.73 23.65 19.16
CA LEU A 265 30.83 22.96 20.08
C LEU A 265 30.64 21.49 19.69
N ARG A 266 30.44 21.20 18.40
CA ARG A 266 30.40 19.82 17.90
C ARG A 266 31.71 19.07 18.18
N ARG A 267 32.86 19.73 18.03
CA ARG A 267 34.16 19.16 18.37
C ARG A 267 34.25 18.82 19.86
N LEU A 268 33.85 19.74 20.73
CA LEU A 268 33.82 19.53 22.18
C LEU A 268 32.99 18.29 22.56
N VAL A 269 31.76 18.20 22.06
CA VAL A 269 30.85 17.07 22.37
C VAL A 269 31.35 15.76 21.76
N ARG A 270 32.07 15.80 20.63
CA ARG A 270 32.69 14.59 20.05
C ARG A 270 33.79 14.00 20.93
N PHE A 271 34.62 14.85 21.55
CA PHE A 271 35.72 14.41 22.42
C PHE A 271 35.27 14.08 23.85
N ILE A 272 34.14 14.64 24.30
CA ILE A 272 33.53 14.34 25.60
C ILE A 272 32.10 13.84 25.36
N PRO A 273 31.91 12.56 24.98
CA PRO A 273 30.60 12.03 24.59
C PRO A 273 29.56 12.06 25.73
N THR A 274 30.03 11.89 26.97
CA THR A 274 29.21 12.01 28.19
C THR A 274 29.60 13.27 28.93
N LEU A 275 28.87 14.35 28.71
CA LEU A 275 29.11 15.61 29.39
C LEU A 275 28.72 15.51 30.87
N PRO A 276 29.37 16.27 31.77
CA PRO A 276 28.87 16.47 33.13
C PRO A 276 27.42 16.93 33.12
N SER A 277 26.60 16.48 34.06
CA SER A 277 25.15 16.75 34.09
C SER A 277 24.83 18.25 34.03
N GLN A 278 25.53 19.06 34.82
CA GLN A 278 25.39 20.51 34.85
C GLN A 278 25.79 21.16 33.51
N ALA A 279 26.85 20.67 32.87
CA ALA A 279 27.30 21.17 31.57
C ALA A 279 26.34 20.80 30.44
N ALA A 280 25.81 19.57 30.46
CA ALA A 280 24.79 19.12 29.53
C ALA A 280 23.49 19.93 29.69
N PHE A 281 23.04 20.14 30.93
CA PHE A 281 21.86 20.95 31.27
C PHE A 281 22.02 22.40 30.78
N ALA A 282 23.15 23.04 31.10
CA ALA A 282 23.42 24.42 30.68
C ALA A 282 23.45 24.53 29.15
N LEU A 283 24.29 23.72 28.48
CA LEU A 283 24.47 23.76 27.03
C LEU A 283 23.13 23.53 26.30
N TYR A 284 22.34 22.56 26.73
CA TYR A 284 21.06 22.25 26.10
C TYR A 284 20.06 23.41 26.22
N ASN A 285 19.89 23.97 27.43
CA ASN A 285 18.97 25.09 27.65
C ASN A 285 19.41 26.35 26.88
N TYR A 286 20.72 26.62 26.79
CA TYR A 286 21.21 27.72 25.95
C TYR A 286 21.01 27.48 24.46
N MET A 287 21.23 26.26 23.96
CA MET A 287 20.97 25.92 22.55
C MET A 287 19.48 25.99 22.21
N VAL A 288 18.59 25.61 23.13
CA VAL A 288 17.13 25.83 22.97
C VAL A 288 16.82 27.33 22.93
N GLY A 289 17.42 28.13 23.82
CA GLY A 289 17.28 29.60 23.79
C GLY A 289 17.76 30.23 22.47
N TYR A 290 18.83 29.70 21.89
CA TYR A 290 19.31 30.09 20.57
C TYR A 290 18.30 29.76 19.46
N VAL A 291 17.68 28.57 19.48
CA VAL A 291 16.60 28.24 18.54
C VAL A 291 15.40 29.17 18.73
N MET A 292 15.01 29.46 19.99
CA MET A 292 13.91 30.38 20.30
C MET A 292 14.14 31.78 19.71
N PHE A 293 15.38 32.27 19.70
CA PHE A 293 15.74 33.54 19.07
C PHE A 293 15.40 33.54 17.57
N TYR A 294 15.90 32.57 16.79
CA TYR A 294 15.64 32.51 15.34
C TYR A 294 14.19 32.19 14.96
N VAL A 295 13.43 31.55 15.86
CA VAL A 295 11.98 31.34 15.68
C VAL A 295 11.19 32.64 15.90
N ARG A 296 11.61 33.47 16.86
CA ARG A 296 10.96 34.75 17.18
C ARG A 296 11.33 35.86 16.18
N THR A 297 12.57 35.86 15.69
CA THR A 297 13.08 36.81 14.69
C THR A 297 13.55 36.04 13.44
N PRO A 298 12.62 35.58 12.58
CA PRO A 298 12.98 34.88 11.36
C PRO A 298 13.68 35.85 10.39
N GLN A 299 14.85 35.46 9.93
CA GLN A 299 15.71 36.16 8.97
C GLN A 299 16.20 35.16 7.92
N GLU A 300 16.83 35.66 6.87
CA GLU A 300 17.49 34.81 5.87
C GLU A 300 18.53 33.90 6.55
N GLY A 301 18.54 32.60 6.21
CA GLY A 301 19.40 31.60 6.84
C GLY A 301 18.96 31.08 8.21
N SER A 302 17.86 31.58 8.82
CA SER A 302 17.36 31.10 10.13
C SER A 302 17.24 29.58 10.23
N GLN A 303 16.76 28.92 9.18
CA GLN A 303 16.57 27.47 9.14
C GLN A 303 17.91 26.70 9.21
N GLU A 304 18.97 27.23 8.58
CA GLU A 304 20.31 26.63 8.62
C GLU A 304 20.91 26.73 10.03
N PHE A 305 20.72 27.86 10.70
CA PHE A 305 21.14 28.06 12.08
C PHE A 305 20.41 27.13 13.06
N ILE A 306 19.10 26.95 12.88
CA ILE A 306 18.32 25.99 13.68
C ILE A 306 18.80 24.56 13.42
N ALA A 307 19.09 24.20 12.17
CA ALA A 307 19.63 22.88 11.81
C ALA A 307 20.99 22.63 12.46
N ALA A 308 21.86 23.65 12.44
CA ALA A 308 23.15 23.62 13.09
C ALA A 308 23.03 23.46 14.62
N ALA A 309 22.08 24.14 15.25
CA ALA A 309 21.80 23.99 16.68
C ALA A 309 21.26 22.59 17.03
N LEU A 310 20.32 22.07 16.23
CA LEU A 310 19.80 20.71 16.39
C LEU A 310 20.91 19.67 16.33
N SER A 311 21.92 19.87 15.48
CA SER A 311 23.08 18.98 15.36
C SER A 311 23.90 18.85 16.65
N VAL A 312 23.83 19.84 17.55
CA VAL A 312 24.42 19.79 18.90
C VAL A 312 23.40 19.24 19.90
N LEU A 313 22.15 19.70 19.86
CA LEU A 313 21.09 19.30 20.81
C LEU A 313 20.91 17.78 20.90
N TRP A 314 20.82 17.07 19.78
CA TRP A 314 20.58 15.61 19.79
C TRP A 314 21.77 14.82 20.36
N THR A 315 22.99 15.37 20.33
CA THR A 315 24.16 14.73 20.95
C THR A 315 24.16 14.91 22.47
N VAL A 316 23.86 16.13 22.93
CA VAL A 316 23.90 16.54 24.34
C VAL A 316 22.77 15.92 25.16
N ILE A 317 21.58 15.76 24.56
CA ILE A 317 20.36 15.31 25.27
C ILE A 317 20.50 13.95 25.97
N SER A 318 21.40 13.10 25.46
CA SER A 318 21.71 11.79 26.06
C SER A 318 22.32 11.90 27.47
N SER A 319 23.02 13.00 27.76
CA SER A 319 23.68 13.26 29.04
C SER A 319 22.78 13.95 30.07
N ILE A 320 21.58 14.41 29.67
CA ILE A 320 20.67 15.16 30.55
C ILE A 320 19.70 14.22 31.26
N GLN A 321 19.59 14.35 32.58
CA GLN A 321 18.67 13.54 33.39
C GLN A 321 17.27 14.18 33.53
N GLY A 322 16.26 13.34 33.78
CA GLY A 322 14.88 13.80 34.02
C GLY A 322 14.12 14.32 32.79
N ILE A 323 14.48 13.89 31.57
CA ILE A 323 13.76 14.31 30.36
C ILE A 323 12.56 13.38 30.10
N LEU A 324 11.38 13.99 30.02
CA LEU A 324 10.13 13.40 29.57
C LEU A 324 9.60 14.13 28.34
N PHE A 325 9.03 13.39 27.38
CA PHE A 325 8.45 13.99 26.17
C PHE A 325 7.25 14.91 26.46
N LYS A 326 6.46 14.60 27.49
CA LYS A 326 5.35 15.44 27.95
C LYS A 326 5.81 16.85 28.30
N ASP A 327 6.86 16.95 29.09
CA ASP A 327 7.40 18.23 29.56
C ASP A 327 8.04 19.01 28.41
N LEU A 328 8.82 18.34 27.56
CA LEU A 328 9.38 18.95 26.35
C LEU A 328 8.29 19.55 25.47
N LYS A 329 7.21 18.80 25.23
CA LYS A 329 6.08 19.28 24.41
C LYS A 329 5.40 20.49 25.04
N GLN A 330 5.16 20.47 26.35
CA GLN A 330 4.52 21.59 27.05
C GLN A 330 5.39 22.85 27.02
N ILE A 331 6.69 22.71 27.29
CA ILE A 331 7.64 23.83 27.30
C ILE A 331 7.80 24.42 25.90
N PHE A 332 8.06 23.59 24.89
CA PHE A 332 8.26 24.08 23.53
C PHE A 332 6.99 24.70 22.92
N ARG A 333 5.80 24.22 23.29
CA ARG A 333 4.54 24.83 22.88
C ARG A 333 4.34 26.20 23.53
N LYS A 334 4.68 26.36 24.82
CA LYS A 334 4.65 27.65 25.53
C LYS A 334 5.61 28.65 24.87
N GLU A 335 6.80 28.18 24.48
CA GLU A 335 7.84 28.99 23.82
C GLU A 335 7.67 29.13 22.30
N GLN A 336 6.61 28.55 21.71
CA GLN A 336 6.30 28.57 20.27
C GLN A 336 7.40 28.00 19.35
N CYS A 337 8.18 27.03 19.84
CA CYS A 337 9.28 26.39 19.10
C CYS A 337 9.08 24.88 18.86
N ASP A 338 7.92 24.32 19.24
CA ASP A 338 7.61 22.90 19.10
C ASP A 338 7.71 22.40 17.65
N ALA A 339 7.19 23.13 16.67
CA ALA A 339 7.32 22.78 15.25
C ALA A 339 8.78 22.71 14.73
N SER A 340 9.69 23.45 15.35
CA SER A 340 11.11 23.50 14.98
C SER A 340 11.95 22.43 15.67
N LEU A 341 11.52 21.91 16.82
CA LEU A 341 12.30 20.98 17.63
C LEU A 341 11.70 19.56 17.69
N LEU A 342 10.37 19.42 17.63
CA LEU A 342 9.69 18.13 17.81
C LEU A 342 9.18 17.55 16.50
N VAL A 343 9.28 16.22 16.40
CA VAL A 343 8.62 15.44 15.35
C VAL A 343 7.10 15.36 15.57
N THR A 344 6.65 15.47 16.83
CA THR A 344 5.24 15.37 17.26
C THR A 344 4.53 16.72 17.38
N ALA A 345 4.99 17.74 16.65
CA ALA A 345 4.39 19.06 16.70
C ALA A 345 3.04 19.07 15.98
N ASN A 346 1.95 19.14 16.74
CA ASN A 346 0.59 19.21 16.22
C ASN A 346 0.03 20.63 16.38
N VAL A 347 0.49 21.53 15.50
CA VAL A 347 0.08 22.95 15.49
C VAL A 347 -0.95 23.16 14.38
N PRO A 348 -2.10 23.81 14.65
CA PRO A 348 -3.09 24.12 13.62
C PRO A 348 -2.48 24.94 12.47
N SER A 349 -2.91 24.65 11.24
CA SER A 349 -2.51 25.39 10.04
C SER A 349 -2.97 26.85 10.08
N ALA A 350 -2.24 27.75 9.43
CA ALA A 350 -2.71 29.11 9.20
C ALA A 350 -4.05 29.10 8.46
N LYS A 351 -4.96 30.05 8.77
CA LYS A 351 -6.30 30.12 8.16
C LYS A 351 -6.31 30.84 6.82
N LYS A 352 -5.37 31.77 6.62
CA LYS A 352 -5.25 32.62 5.44
C LYS A 352 -3.79 32.94 5.17
N ILE A 353 -3.43 33.12 3.91
CA ILE A 353 -2.11 33.59 3.47
C ILE A 353 -2.26 34.79 2.55
N ILE A 354 -1.32 35.72 2.64
CA ILE A 354 -1.32 36.95 1.84
C ILE A 354 -0.20 36.82 0.80
N VAL A 355 -0.50 37.05 -0.47
CA VAL A 355 0.49 36.98 -1.56
C VAL A 355 0.65 38.35 -2.19
N HIS A 356 1.88 38.84 -2.23
CA HIS A 356 2.27 40.09 -2.89
C HIS A 356 2.76 39.83 -4.31
N GLY A 357 2.48 40.78 -5.21
CA GLY A 357 2.84 40.68 -6.63
C GLY A 357 4.35 40.83 -6.93
N PRO A 358 4.74 40.76 -8.22
CA PRO A 358 6.13 40.69 -8.70
C PRO A 358 7.07 41.84 -8.29
N GLY A 359 6.53 42.96 -7.79
CA GLY A 359 7.29 44.14 -7.39
C GLY A 359 7.38 44.38 -5.88
N GLY A 360 6.96 43.41 -5.05
CA GLY A 360 6.99 43.53 -3.58
C GLY A 360 5.99 44.57 -3.03
N MET A 361 6.17 44.95 -1.76
CA MET A 361 5.30 45.95 -1.09
C MET A 361 5.42 47.35 -1.72
N ASP A 362 6.54 47.65 -2.36
CA ASP A 362 6.83 48.98 -2.95
C ASP A 362 6.13 49.21 -4.29
N ALA A 363 5.54 48.17 -4.90
CA ALA A 363 4.85 48.26 -6.18
C ALA A 363 3.39 48.75 -6.10
N GLY A 364 2.87 49.06 -4.91
CA GLY A 364 1.55 49.67 -4.72
C GLY A 364 0.34 48.80 -5.14
N GLY A 365 0.56 47.54 -5.49
CA GLY A 365 -0.50 46.58 -5.86
C GLY A 365 -1.24 46.03 -4.64
N ILE A 366 -2.55 45.81 -4.78
CA ILE A 366 -3.38 45.19 -3.72
C ILE A 366 -2.94 43.73 -3.57
N PRO A 367 -2.52 43.28 -2.38
CA PRO A 367 -2.12 41.88 -2.16
C PRO A 367 -3.35 40.95 -2.18
N SER A 368 -3.17 39.74 -2.73
CA SER A 368 -4.22 38.72 -2.74
C SER A 368 -4.28 37.98 -1.40
N GLN A 369 -5.47 37.58 -0.97
CA GLN A 369 -5.68 36.81 0.25
C GLN A 369 -6.33 35.46 -0.09
N PHE A 370 -5.68 34.37 0.29
CA PHE A 370 -6.16 33.02 0.02
C PHE A 370 -6.55 32.32 1.32
N PRO A 371 -7.75 31.73 1.43
CA PRO A 371 -8.08 30.84 2.54
C PRO A 371 -7.26 29.55 2.44
N ILE A 372 -6.80 29.04 3.58
CA ILE A 372 -6.05 27.77 3.65
C ILE A 372 -6.93 26.70 4.27
N GLN A 373 -7.00 25.55 3.59
CA GLN A 373 -7.56 24.30 4.09
C GLN A 373 -6.43 23.33 4.44
N GLU A 374 -6.79 22.16 4.99
CA GLU A 374 -5.84 21.15 5.45
C GLU A 374 -5.00 20.53 4.32
N ASP A 375 -5.52 20.50 3.10
CA ASP A 375 -4.94 19.87 1.92
C ASP A 375 -4.39 20.88 0.91
N THR A 376 -4.45 22.18 1.22
CA THR A 376 -3.95 23.25 0.33
C THR A 376 -2.45 23.11 0.09
N GLN A 377 -2.08 23.07 -1.19
CA GLN A 377 -0.69 23.02 -1.66
C GLN A 377 -0.25 24.37 -2.24
N PHE A 378 1.06 24.65 -2.23
CA PHE A 378 1.59 25.89 -2.79
C PHE A 378 1.31 26.06 -4.28
N ILE A 379 1.17 24.97 -5.04
CA ILE A 379 0.84 25.03 -6.47
C ILE A 379 -0.54 25.65 -6.73
N GLN A 380 -1.53 25.38 -5.87
CA GLN A 380 -2.86 25.96 -5.99
C GLN A 380 -2.81 27.48 -5.76
N ILE A 381 -2.08 27.90 -4.71
CA ILE A 381 -1.87 29.32 -4.41
C ILE A 381 -1.12 30.01 -5.56
N LEU A 382 -0.11 29.35 -6.13
CA LEU A 382 0.66 29.90 -7.25
C LEU A 382 -0.22 30.08 -8.49
N GLN A 383 -1.03 29.08 -8.85
CA GLN A 383 -1.94 29.15 -10.00
C GLN A 383 -2.95 30.29 -9.85
N GLU A 384 -3.64 30.37 -8.71
CA GLU A 384 -4.60 31.44 -8.47
C GLU A 384 -3.94 32.83 -8.39
N SER A 385 -2.68 32.91 -7.94
CA SER A 385 -1.92 34.16 -7.93
C SER A 385 -1.51 34.59 -9.34
N LEU A 386 -1.08 33.67 -10.19
CA LEU A 386 -0.74 33.94 -11.60
C LEU A 386 -1.96 34.50 -12.35
N ASP A 387 -3.13 33.92 -12.10
CA ASP A 387 -4.41 34.37 -12.67
C ASP A 387 -4.82 35.76 -12.14
N PHE A 388 -4.73 35.98 -10.82
CA PHE A 388 -5.09 37.24 -10.19
C PHE A 388 -4.22 38.42 -10.68
N PHE A 389 -2.91 38.21 -10.82
CA PHE A 389 -1.98 39.23 -11.32
C PHE A 389 -1.92 39.31 -12.85
N SER A 390 -2.73 38.51 -13.57
CA SER A 390 -2.81 38.50 -15.04
C SER A 390 -1.45 38.28 -15.74
N ILE A 391 -0.65 37.33 -15.24
CA ILE A 391 0.65 36.99 -15.84
C ILE A 391 0.42 36.10 -17.06
N ALA A 392 1.11 36.42 -18.16
CA ALA A 392 0.99 35.66 -19.41
C ALA A 392 1.49 34.20 -19.25
N GLU A 393 0.75 33.24 -19.82
CA GLU A 393 1.00 31.79 -19.66
C GLU A 393 2.42 31.35 -20.05
N ASN A 394 2.99 32.02 -21.05
CA ASN A 394 4.37 31.82 -21.51
C ASN A 394 5.42 32.15 -20.44
N GLU A 395 5.10 32.98 -19.45
CA GLU A 395 6.01 33.35 -18.36
C GLU A 395 5.76 32.57 -17.06
N HIS A 396 4.69 31.76 -16.95
CA HIS A 396 4.31 31.06 -15.70
C HIS A 396 5.45 30.24 -15.08
N LYS A 397 6.30 29.63 -15.93
CA LYS A 397 7.45 28.82 -15.49
C LYS A 397 8.55 29.62 -14.78
N CYS A 398 8.53 30.95 -14.88
CA CYS A 398 9.53 31.83 -14.30
C CYS A 398 9.07 32.45 -12.96
N TYR A 399 7.87 32.15 -12.48
CA TYR A 399 7.33 32.70 -11.25
C TYR A 399 7.23 31.64 -10.15
N PHE A 400 7.70 31.99 -8.97
CA PHE A 400 7.74 31.11 -7.80
C PHE A 400 7.25 31.86 -6.56
N LEU A 401 6.79 31.11 -5.55
CA LEU A 401 6.42 31.68 -4.25
C LEU A 401 7.61 31.61 -3.30
N ALA A 402 7.91 32.73 -2.65
CA ALA A 402 8.91 32.82 -1.60
C ALA A 402 8.33 33.45 -0.32
N ASP A 403 8.82 33.05 0.84
CA ASP A 403 8.46 33.64 2.12
C ASP A 403 8.95 35.09 2.23
N HIS A 404 8.09 35.99 2.69
CA HIS A 404 8.42 37.42 2.75
C HIS A 404 9.56 37.78 3.72
N LYS A 405 9.73 37.03 4.83
CA LYS A 405 10.72 37.37 5.86
C LYS A 405 12.06 36.69 5.62
N THR A 406 12.01 35.46 5.13
CA THR A 406 13.20 34.60 4.98
C THR A 406 13.71 34.52 3.54
N ASN A 407 12.94 35.03 2.55
CA ASN A 407 13.18 34.86 1.12
C ASN A 407 13.34 33.40 0.68
N GLN A 408 12.89 32.45 1.51
CA GLN A 408 12.95 31.03 1.21
C GLN A 408 11.85 30.70 0.21
N MET A 409 12.21 30.06 -0.91
CA MET A 409 11.22 29.58 -1.88
C MET A 409 10.30 28.54 -1.26
N HIS A 410 9.26 28.09 -1.96
CA HIS A 410 8.49 26.92 -1.55
C HIS A 410 8.35 25.95 -2.71
N ASN A 411 8.51 24.66 -2.43
CA ASN A 411 8.22 23.64 -3.43
C ASN A 411 6.71 23.69 -3.73
N PRO A 412 6.29 23.85 -5.01
CA PRO A 412 4.88 23.90 -5.37
C PRO A 412 4.06 22.69 -4.90
N GLN A 413 4.68 21.51 -4.80
CA GLN A 413 4.01 20.28 -4.37
C GLN A 413 3.85 20.16 -2.85
N ALA A 414 4.48 21.05 -2.07
CA ALA A 414 4.43 20.99 -0.62
C ALA A 414 3.10 21.53 -0.06
N TYR A 415 2.69 21.00 1.10
CA TYR A 415 1.49 21.43 1.80
C TYR A 415 1.76 22.66 2.65
N VAL A 416 0.88 23.67 2.56
CA VAL A 416 1.02 24.94 3.26
C VAL A 416 1.03 24.75 4.79
N ARG A 417 0.25 23.77 5.28
CA ARG A 417 0.15 23.44 6.71
C ARG A 417 1.46 23.03 7.36
N ASP A 418 2.42 22.54 6.58
CA ASP A 418 3.69 22.03 7.10
C ASP A 418 4.70 23.17 7.40
N PHE A 419 4.46 24.36 6.85
CA PHE A 419 5.35 25.52 6.94
C PHE A 419 4.73 26.69 7.72
N TYR A 420 3.42 26.89 7.59
CA TYR A 420 2.73 28.05 8.15
C TYR A 420 1.65 27.67 9.16
N PHE A 421 1.88 28.07 10.41
CA PHE A 421 1.04 27.75 11.55
C PHE A 421 0.14 28.91 11.97
N PHE A 422 -1.00 28.60 12.59
CA PHE A 422 -1.97 29.59 13.06
C PHE A 422 -1.39 30.52 14.12
N LYS A 423 -1.47 31.84 13.86
CA LYS A 423 -1.18 32.90 14.83
C LYS A 423 -2.38 33.86 14.89
N ARG A 424 -2.83 34.22 16.10
CA ARG A 424 -4.06 35.02 16.31
C ARG A 424 -4.05 36.41 15.65
N SER A 425 -2.87 37.01 15.50
CA SER A 425 -2.75 38.44 15.12
C SER A 425 -1.87 38.68 13.89
N GLN A 426 -1.39 37.62 13.24
CA GLN A 426 -0.46 37.74 12.10
C GLN A 426 -0.76 36.64 11.08
N TYR A 427 -1.00 37.05 9.83
CA TYR A 427 -1.11 36.13 8.71
C TYR A 427 0.27 35.97 8.04
N PRO A 428 0.64 34.75 7.60
CA PRO A 428 1.82 34.53 6.79
C PRO A 428 1.73 35.31 5.47
N GLN A 429 2.88 35.77 4.98
CA GLN A 429 2.98 36.57 3.77
C GLN A 429 4.00 35.96 2.81
N LEU A 430 3.62 35.84 1.54
CA LEU A 430 4.45 35.34 0.45
C LEU A 430 4.69 36.44 -0.58
N LEU A 431 5.84 36.36 -1.22
CA LEU A 431 6.22 37.17 -2.38
C LEU A 431 6.20 36.29 -3.61
N MET A 432 5.57 36.77 -4.69
CA MET A 432 5.70 36.15 -6.00
C MET A 432 6.96 36.71 -6.68
N VAL A 433 7.96 35.86 -6.90
CA VAL A 433 9.28 36.26 -7.40
C VAL A 433 9.47 35.72 -8.81
N ARG A 434 9.93 36.59 -9.73
CA ARG A 434 10.37 36.18 -11.06
C ARG A 434 11.83 35.74 -11.00
N MET A 435 12.12 34.51 -11.41
CA MET A 435 13.47 33.95 -11.45
C MET A 435 13.62 32.99 -12.62
N GLU A 436 14.84 32.83 -13.15
CA GLU A 436 15.12 31.84 -14.17
C GLU A 436 14.89 30.41 -13.65
N PRO A 437 14.30 29.50 -14.45
CA PRO A 437 13.96 28.15 -14.00
C PRO A 437 15.14 27.34 -13.44
N GLU A 438 16.36 27.51 -13.98
CA GLU A 438 17.55 26.81 -13.50
C GLU A 438 18.02 27.34 -12.13
N ALA A 439 18.03 28.66 -11.94
CA ALA A 439 18.34 29.28 -10.66
C ALA A 439 17.29 28.91 -9.59
N ALA A 440 16.02 28.88 -9.99
CA ALA A 440 14.91 28.42 -9.16
C ALA A 440 15.06 26.96 -8.74
N TYR A 441 15.45 26.10 -9.68
CA TYR A 441 15.70 24.69 -9.41
C TYR A 441 16.82 24.49 -8.39
N ASN A 442 17.94 25.20 -8.52
CA ASN A 442 19.05 25.13 -7.56
C ASN A 442 18.66 25.69 -6.18
N ALA A 443 17.87 26.77 -6.12
CA ALA A 443 17.36 27.31 -4.87
C ALA A 443 16.43 26.32 -4.15
N LEU A 444 15.53 25.65 -4.88
CA LEU A 444 14.68 24.58 -4.32
C LEU A 444 15.49 23.39 -3.81
N GLN A 445 16.55 22.99 -4.50
CA GLN A 445 17.44 21.92 -4.02
C GLN A 445 18.12 22.29 -2.69
N ARG A 446 18.67 23.51 -2.57
CA ARG A 446 19.30 23.98 -1.32
C ARG A 446 18.30 24.03 -0.17
N GLN A 447 17.09 24.53 -0.43
CA GLN A 447 16.03 24.52 0.55
C GLN A 447 15.63 23.11 0.99
N ALA A 448 15.40 22.20 0.04
CA ALA A 448 15.03 20.83 0.34
C ALA A 448 16.11 20.14 1.19
N PHE A 449 17.38 20.41 0.89
CA PHE A 449 18.51 19.92 1.66
C PHE A 449 18.46 20.41 3.12
N THR A 450 18.33 21.72 3.35
CA THR A 450 18.24 22.29 4.70
C THR A 450 17.02 21.75 5.45
N GLN A 451 15.87 21.60 4.79
CA GLN A 451 14.66 21.04 5.38
C GLN A 451 14.85 19.58 5.80
N LYS A 452 15.45 18.74 4.95
CA LYS A 452 15.75 17.34 5.32
C LYS A 452 16.74 17.27 6.49
N LEU A 453 17.74 18.15 6.55
CA LEU A 453 18.70 18.20 7.66
C LEU A 453 18.01 18.55 8.99
N LEU A 454 17.07 19.50 8.98
CA LEU A 454 16.24 19.84 10.14
C LEU A 454 15.42 18.65 10.62
N GLU A 455 14.71 17.98 9.72
CA GLU A 455 13.89 16.82 10.07
C GLU A 455 14.74 15.67 10.62
N ILE A 456 15.91 15.40 10.04
CA ILE A 456 16.89 14.43 10.59
C ILE A 456 17.27 14.81 12.03
N GLY A 457 17.56 16.09 12.29
CA GLY A 457 17.88 16.57 13.63
C GLY A 457 16.77 16.30 14.66
N LYS A 458 15.51 16.52 14.28
CA LYS A 458 14.34 16.24 15.12
C LYS A 458 14.20 14.74 15.42
N ILE A 459 14.38 13.89 14.41
CA ILE A 459 14.31 12.42 14.56
C ILE A 459 15.43 11.91 15.45
N LEU A 460 16.67 12.37 15.24
CA LEU A 460 17.82 12.02 16.07
C LEU A 460 17.62 12.45 17.53
N MET A 461 17.00 13.61 17.76
CA MET A 461 16.66 14.05 19.11
C MET A 461 15.63 13.12 19.77
N ALA A 462 14.57 12.73 19.06
CA ALA A 462 13.60 11.76 19.58
C ALA A 462 14.23 10.37 19.83
N TRP A 463 15.04 9.90 18.89
CA TRP A 463 15.73 8.61 18.98
C TRP A 463 16.75 8.56 20.13
N SER A 464 17.53 9.62 20.34
CA SER A 464 18.49 9.71 21.44
C SER A 464 17.82 9.70 22.82
N ILE A 465 16.63 10.28 22.95
CA ILE A 465 15.81 10.16 24.18
C ILE A 465 15.36 8.70 24.39
N LEU A 466 14.96 7.99 23.33
CA LEU A 466 14.53 6.58 23.37
C LEU A 466 15.67 5.57 23.57
N LYS A 467 16.91 5.94 23.27
CA LYS A 467 18.09 5.07 23.43
C LYS A 467 18.37 4.74 24.89
N ARG A 468 17.98 5.61 25.83
CA ARG A 468 18.15 5.36 27.27
C ARG A 468 17.21 4.23 27.73
N PRO A 469 17.70 3.19 28.44
CA PRO A 469 16.89 2.03 28.83
C PRO A 469 15.82 2.36 29.89
N ASP A 470 15.99 3.46 30.63
CA ASP A 470 15.03 3.91 31.64
C ASP A 470 13.76 4.54 31.03
N GLN A 471 12.59 4.18 31.57
CA GLN A 471 11.25 4.62 31.16
C GLN A 471 10.95 4.49 29.66
N VAL A 472 11.59 3.54 28.94
CA VAL A 472 11.41 3.37 27.48
C VAL A 472 9.94 3.15 27.14
N ALA A 473 9.25 2.26 27.86
CA ALA A 473 7.84 1.96 27.60
C ALA A 473 6.94 3.21 27.73
N GLN A 474 7.13 4.01 28.78
CA GLN A 474 6.38 5.26 28.98
C GLN A 474 6.65 6.28 27.87
N ARG A 475 7.93 6.46 27.49
CA ARG A 475 8.34 7.37 26.41
C ARG A 475 7.80 6.95 25.05
N VAL A 476 7.82 5.64 24.76
CA VAL A 476 7.28 5.06 23.54
C VAL A 476 5.76 5.21 23.50
N PHE A 477 5.06 4.95 24.61
CA PHE A 477 3.61 5.13 24.69
C PHE A 477 3.19 6.56 24.36
N PHE A 478 3.88 7.55 24.94
CA PHE A 478 3.63 8.97 24.62
C PHE A 478 3.86 9.29 23.15
N LEU A 479 5.00 8.89 22.57
CA LEU A 479 5.29 9.14 21.15
C LEU A 479 4.29 8.44 20.23
N HIS A 480 3.89 7.22 20.58
CA HIS A 480 2.89 6.47 19.84
C HIS A 480 1.56 7.22 19.78
N GLU A 481 1.04 7.66 20.93
CA GLU A 481 -0.23 8.40 21.01
C GLU A 481 -0.18 9.71 20.19
N GLU A 482 0.95 10.41 20.24
CA GLU A 482 1.14 11.67 19.53
C GLU A 482 1.30 11.52 18.02
N LEU A 483 2.08 10.52 17.56
CA LEU A 483 2.29 10.28 16.14
C LEU A 483 1.02 9.76 15.45
N THR A 484 0.24 8.91 16.12
CA THR A 484 -1.02 8.39 15.55
C THR A 484 -2.07 9.49 15.35
N LYS A 485 -2.04 10.56 16.15
CA LYS A 485 -2.94 11.72 16.01
C LYS A 485 -2.47 12.74 14.97
N LEU A 486 -1.25 12.61 14.45
CA LEU A 486 -0.63 13.61 13.59
C LEU A 486 -1.04 13.40 12.13
N PRO A 487 -1.71 14.36 11.47
CA PRO A 487 -2.17 14.20 10.08
C PRO A 487 -1.03 14.09 9.06
N SER A 488 0.17 14.57 9.42
CA SER A 488 1.36 14.46 8.58
C SER A 488 2.08 13.12 8.73
N PHE A 489 1.74 12.26 9.69
CA PHE A 489 2.37 10.95 9.86
C PHE A 489 1.49 9.86 9.21
N PRO A 490 2.05 8.92 8.41
CA PRO A 490 3.46 8.73 8.06
C PRO A 490 3.91 9.51 6.81
N ARG A 491 3.07 10.37 6.21
CA ARG A 491 3.37 11.11 4.97
C ARG A 491 4.74 11.80 5.03
N LYS A 492 5.01 12.61 6.05
CA LYS A 492 6.24 13.39 6.21
C LYS A 492 7.48 12.51 6.43
N ALA A 493 7.31 11.33 7.04
CA ALA A 493 8.39 10.35 7.17
C ALA A 493 8.83 9.78 5.80
N LEU A 494 7.88 9.67 4.87
CA LEU A 494 8.07 9.07 3.54
C LEU A 494 8.16 10.10 2.40
N GLU A 495 8.06 11.38 2.70
CA GLU A 495 8.08 12.46 1.70
C GLU A 495 9.42 12.48 0.95
N ALA A 496 9.37 12.34 -0.38
CA ALA A 496 10.53 12.27 -1.26
C ALA A 496 10.36 13.21 -2.46
N ASP A 497 11.31 14.14 -2.62
CA ASP A 497 11.30 15.14 -3.71
C ASP A 497 11.99 14.58 -4.96
N PHE A 498 11.39 13.57 -5.61
CA PHE A 498 12.00 12.88 -6.76
C PHE A 498 12.38 13.81 -7.92
N SER A 499 11.63 14.89 -8.12
CA SER A 499 11.91 15.92 -9.14
C SER A 499 13.22 16.66 -8.88
N LEU A 500 13.69 16.72 -7.64
CA LEU A 500 14.90 17.43 -7.21
C LEU A 500 16.15 16.54 -7.15
N TYR A 501 16.02 15.22 -7.37
CA TYR A 501 17.16 14.28 -7.30
C TYR A 501 18.04 14.27 -8.56
N LYS A 502 17.52 14.73 -9.70
CA LYS A 502 18.21 14.63 -11.01
C LYS A 502 18.63 16.01 -11.52
N GLY A 503 19.94 16.21 -11.70
CA GLY A 503 20.49 17.49 -12.16
C GLY A 503 20.72 18.48 -11.01
N GLY A 504 20.98 19.74 -11.34
CA GLY A 504 21.33 20.80 -10.38
C GLY A 504 22.67 20.56 -9.66
N GLU A 505 23.00 21.45 -8.73
CA GLU A 505 24.27 21.42 -7.99
C GLU A 505 24.32 20.35 -6.88
N MET A 506 23.17 20.03 -6.27
CA MET A 506 23.09 19.26 -5.00
C MET A 506 22.20 18.01 -5.09
N GLY A 507 21.81 17.58 -6.28
CA GLY A 507 20.82 16.50 -6.46
C GLY A 507 21.26 15.14 -5.88
N LYS A 508 22.55 14.80 -5.98
CA LYS A 508 23.09 13.53 -5.44
C LYS A 508 23.16 13.57 -3.91
N GLU A 509 23.63 14.69 -3.38
CA GLU A 509 23.74 14.97 -1.95
C GLU A 509 22.35 14.95 -1.31
N LEU A 510 21.35 15.54 -1.98
CA LEU A 510 19.95 15.51 -1.55
C LEU A 510 19.39 14.08 -1.54
N ARG A 511 19.65 13.26 -2.56
CA ARG A 511 19.26 11.84 -2.57
C ARG A 511 19.87 11.07 -1.39
N GLY A 512 21.17 11.28 -1.12
CA GLY A 512 21.86 10.64 0.01
C GLY A 512 21.31 11.09 1.37
N LEU A 513 21.00 12.39 1.52
CA LEU A 513 20.39 12.94 2.72
C LEU A 513 18.96 12.42 2.92
N ASP A 514 18.20 12.29 1.83
CA ASP A 514 16.86 11.70 1.85
C ASP A 514 16.89 10.25 2.35
N GLN A 515 17.82 9.45 1.83
CA GLN A 515 18.04 8.09 2.29
C GLN A 515 18.38 8.04 3.79
N LEU A 516 19.27 8.91 4.27
CA LEU A 516 19.62 9.02 5.70
C LEU A 516 18.40 9.38 6.56
N HIS A 517 17.55 10.29 6.08
CA HIS A 517 16.30 10.63 6.75
C HIS A 517 15.39 9.41 6.93
N LYS A 518 15.18 8.61 5.88
CA LYS A 518 14.35 7.40 5.94
C LYS A 518 14.99 6.37 6.86
N TYR A 519 16.31 6.24 6.81
CA TYR A 519 17.06 5.32 7.66
C TYR A 519 16.84 5.65 9.14
N MET A 520 16.93 6.93 9.53
CA MET A 520 16.71 7.35 10.92
C MET A 520 15.26 7.14 11.37
N TRP A 521 14.28 7.31 10.48
CA TRP A 521 12.89 6.95 10.76
C TRP A 521 12.72 5.46 11.03
N VAL A 522 13.32 4.59 10.20
CA VAL A 522 13.26 3.12 10.42
C VAL A 522 13.92 2.74 11.74
N MET A 523 15.06 3.36 12.10
CA MET A 523 15.72 3.14 13.39
C MET A 523 14.85 3.59 14.57
N MET A 524 14.17 4.74 14.45
CA MET A 524 13.26 5.24 15.48
C MET A 524 12.04 4.33 15.66
N VAL A 525 11.39 3.92 14.56
CA VAL A 525 10.22 3.03 14.59
C VAL A 525 10.61 1.65 15.13
N SER A 526 11.77 1.11 14.75
CA SER A 526 12.26 -0.17 15.29
C SER A 526 12.45 -0.11 16.80
N ARG A 527 13.02 0.99 17.31
CA ARG A 527 13.18 1.20 18.76
C ARG A 527 11.84 1.40 19.47
N MET A 528 10.87 2.04 18.80
CA MET A 528 9.51 2.14 19.32
C MET A 528 8.85 0.76 19.44
N PHE A 529 8.98 -0.11 18.42
CA PHE A 529 8.44 -1.47 18.51
C PHE A 529 8.99 -2.21 19.72
N GLU A 530 10.30 -2.18 19.97
CA GLU A 530 10.90 -2.80 21.17
C GLU A 530 10.31 -2.31 22.49
N GLY A 531 9.94 -1.02 22.58
CA GLY A 531 9.34 -0.44 23.78
C GLY A 531 7.83 -0.59 23.90
N MET A 532 7.15 -1.03 22.84
CA MET A 532 5.71 -1.32 22.85
C MET A 532 5.42 -2.68 23.50
N ALA A 533 4.28 -2.82 24.17
CA ALA A 533 3.90 -4.10 24.75
C ALA A 533 3.58 -5.13 23.65
N GLY A 534 4.22 -6.30 23.67
CA GLY A 534 4.03 -7.34 22.63
C GLY A 534 2.60 -7.90 22.54
N ASN A 535 1.78 -7.70 23.57
CA ASN A 535 0.38 -8.16 23.65
C ASN A 535 -0.65 -7.11 23.21
N LEU A 536 -0.22 -6.01 22.56
CA LEU A 536 -1.12 -4.92 22.17
C LEU A 536 -2.31 -5.41 21.32
N THR A 537 -3.50 -4.97 21.72
CA THR A 537 -4.80 -5.29 21.12
C THR A 537 -5.13 -4.42 19.90
N TYR A 538 -4.41 -3.32 19.66
CA TYR A 538 -4.70 -2.34 18.60
C TYR A 538 -3.90 -2.62 17.33
N THR A 539 -4.44 -3.47 16.46
CA THR A 539 -3.83 -3.87 15.17
C THR A 539 -3.72 -2.71 14.16
N THR A 540 -4.58 -1.69 14.28
CA THR A 540 -4.65 -0.54 13.38
C THR A 540 -3.44 0.37 13.49
N ASP A 541 -2.92 0.55 14.71
CA ASP A 541 -1.88 1.55 14.97
C ASP A 541 -0.52 1.02 14.52
N VAL A 542 -0.25 -0.28 14.75
CA VAL A 542 0.97 -0.96 14.27
C VAL A 542 1.11 -0.86 12.75
N HIS A 543 0.01 -0.93 12.01
CA HIS A 543 0.03 -0.76 10.55
C HIS A 543 0.55 0.62 10.12
N LEU A 544 0.20 1.69 10.85
CA LEU A 544 0.68 3.05 10.56
C LEU A 544 2.20 3.17 10.67
N PHE A 545 2.79 2.57 11.70
CA PHE A 545 4.24 2.53 11.90
C PHE A 545 4.95 1.60 10.92
N LEU A 546 4.36 0.44 10.62
CA LEU A 546 4.88 -0.47 9.59
C LEU A 546 4.92 0.19 8.20
N ASN A 547 3.99 1.11 7.90
CA ASN A 547 4.02 1.85 6.64
C ASN A 547 5.28 2.71 6.47
N VAL A 548 5.90 3.19 7.56
CA VAL A 548 7.19 3.89 7.48
C VAL A 548 8.29 2.95 7.00
N ILE A 549 8.34 1.72 7.51
CA ILE A 549 9.32 0.71 7.09
C ILE A 549 9.02 0.26 5.66
N ASN A 550 7.75 -0.01 5.33
CA ASN A 550 7.31 -0.40 3.99
C ASN A 550 7.68 0.67 2.95
N GLY A 551 7.41 1.94 3.25
CA GLY A 551 7.71 3.06 2.37
C GLY A 551 9.22 3.26 2.21
N ALA A 552 9.99 3.22 3.30
CA ALA A 552 11.45 3.31 3.23
C ALA A 552 12.07 2.21 2.36
N LEU A 553 11.57 0.98 2.49
CA LEU A 553 11.99 -0.15 1.66
C LEU A 553 11.64 0.08 0.17
N LEU A 554 10.42 0.53 -0.15
CA LEU A 554 10.03 0.81 -1.54
C LEU A 554 10.87 1.92 -2.17
N LEU A 555 11.20 2.96 -1.41
CA LEU A 555 11.94 4.13 -1.89
C LEU A 555 13.43 3.85 -2.11
N HIS A 556 14.08 3.12 -1.19
CA HIS A 556 15.55 3.04 -1.10
C HIS A 556 16.08 1.59 -0.94
N CYS A 557 15.37 0.58 -1.46
CA CYS A 557 15.81 -0.83 -1.41
C CYS A 557 17.11 -1.14 -2.18
N GLU A 558 17.57 -0.24 -3.06
CA GLU A 558 18.85 -0.38 -3.76
C GLU A 558 20.05 -0.31 -2.80
N ASP A 559 19.88 0.34 -1.65
CA ASP A 559 20.95 0.48 -0.65
C ASP A 559 21.01 -0.71 0.32
N SER A 560 22.20 -1.27 0.48
CA SER A 560 22.44 -2.45 1.32
C SER A 560 22.15 -2.21 2.80
N SER A 561 22.40 -1.00 3.32
CA SER A 561 22.13 -0.69 4.73
C SER A 561 20.63 -0.53 4.98
N MET A 562 19.91 0.10 4.04
CA MET A 562 18.46 0.29 4.12
C MET A 562 17.73 -1.06 4.12
N ILE A 563 18.02 -1.91 3.12
CA ILE A 563 17.37 -3.23 3.04
C ILE A 563 17.74 -4.08 4.26
N ARG A 564 18.99 -4.07 4.73
CA ARG A 564 19.43 -4.80 5.92
C ARG A 564 18.63 -4.42 7.16
N VAL A 565 18.50 -3.11 7.43
CA VAL A 565 17.78 -2.62 8.62
C VAL A 565 16.27 -2.85 8.51
N CYS A 566 15.66 -2.61 7.34
CA CYS A 566 14.22 -2.87 7.15
C CYS A 566 13.89 -4.35 7.34
N MET A 567 14.71 -5.25 6.78
CA MET A 567 14.52 -6.70 6.91
C MET A 567 14.70 -7.18 8.35
N ALA A 568 15.73 -6.69 9.06
CA ALA A 568 15.90 -6.96 10.49
C ALA A 568 14.69 -6.46 11.31
N ALA A 569 14.18 -5.26 11.00
CA ALA A 569 13.02 -4.69 11.67
C ALA A 569 11.75 -5.53 11.47
N TYR A 570 11.52 -6.11 10.28
CA TYR A 570 10.41 -7.04 10.07
C TYR A 570 10.54 -8.32 10.89
N ILE A 571 11.75 -8.90 10.97
CA ILE A 571 12.00 -10.11 11.78
C ILE A 571 11.78 -9.81 13.27
N ASN A 572 12.35 -8.72 13.78
CA ASN A 572 12.16 -8.28 15.17
C ASN A 572 10.69 -7.98 15.48
N ALA A 573 9.97 -7.31 14.58
CA ALA A 573 8.53 -7.04 14.74
C ALA A 573 7.70 -8.32 14.72
N ALA A 574 8.01 -9.27 13.83
CA ALA A 574 7.33 -10.57 13.78
C ALA A 574 7.52 -11.37 15.06
N HIS A 575 8.74 -11.36 15.62
CA HIS A 575 9.03 -12.02 16.89
C HIS A 575 8.30 -11.36 18.06
N HIS A 576 8.40 -10.02 18.17
CA HIS A 576 7.86 -9.27 19.29
C HIS A 576 6.33 -9.27 19.33
N PHE A 577 5.68 -9.04 18.18
CA PHE A 577 4.22 -9.05 18.04
C PHE A 577 3.69 -10.42 17.60
N LYS A 578 4.15 -11.50 18.26
CA LYS A 578 3.83 -12.89 17.88
C LYS A 578 2.34 -13.17 17.67
N ASN A 579 1.45 -12.59 18.48
CA ASN A 579 0.00 -12.79 18.37
C ASN A 579 -0.61 -12.09 17.15
N LEU A 580 -0.03 -10.95 16.76
CA LEU A 580 -0.44 -10.23 15.56
C LEU A 580 0.03 -11.00 14.32
N PHE A 581 1.30 -11.41 14.29
CA PHE A 581 1.90 -12.11 13.15
C PHE A 581 1.46 -13.58 13.02
N SER A 582 0.93 -14.20 14.08
CA SER A 582 0.26 -15.51 13.96
C SER A 582 -1.11 -15.43 13.27
N THR A 583 -1.75 -14.26 13.27
CA THR A 583 -3.11 -14.09 12.72
C THR A 583 -3.15 -13.31 11.41
N ASN A 584 -2.70 -12.05 11.39
CA ASN A 584 -2.84 -11.16 10.22
C ASN A 584 -1.65 -10.23 9.97
N GLY A 585 -0.61 -10.24 10.82
CA GLY A 585 0.51 -9.29 10.74
C GLY A 585 1.26 -9.31 9.41
N TYR A 586 1.40 -10.48 8.77
CA TYR A 586 2.10 -10.60 7.50
C TYR A 586 1.38 -9.95 6.32
N LEU A 587 0.07 -9.70 6.44
CA LEU A 587 -0.69 -8.94 5.44
C LEU A 587 -0.20 -7.49 5.31
N LEU A 588 0.48 -6.97 6.33
CA LEU A 588 0.90 -5.57 6.42
C LEU A 588 2.29 -5.34 5.78
N CYS A 589 3.13 -6.37 5.66
CA CYS A 589 4.51 -6.24 5.15
C CYS A 589 4.78 -7.04 3.87
N MET A 590 4.18 -8.22 3.71
CA MET A 590 4.47 -9.10 2.56
C MET A 590 4.15 -8.49 1.19
N PRO A 591 3.04 -7.74 1.00
CA PRO A 591 2.79 -7.03 -0.26
C PRO A 591 3.95 -6.15 -0.71
N THR A 592 4.57 -5.43 0.23
CA THR A 592 5.70 -4.54 -0.01
C THR A 592 6.96 -5.33 -0.36
N ILE A 593 7.31 -6.33 0.45
CA ILE A 593 8.51 -7.17 0.26
C ILE A 593 8.46 -7.82 -1.13
N LEU A 594 7.30 -8.32 -1.54
CA LEU A 594 7.16 -9.04 -2.81
C LEU A 594 7.08 -8.12 -4.03
N ARG A 595 6.55 -6.90 -3.87
CA ARG A 595 6.68 -5.87 -4.91
C ARG A 595 8.14 -5.53 -5.17
N VAL A 596 8.94 -5.37 -4.12
CA VAL A 596 10.39 -5.15 -4.26
C VAL A 596 11.07 -6.35 -4.93
N TYR A 597 10.73 -7.57 -4.50
CA TYR A 597 11.24 -8.80 -5.11
C TYR A 597 10.90 -8.95 -6.60
N SER A 598 9.73 -8.47 -7.02
CA SER A 598 9.27 -8.51 -8.41
C SER A 598 9.89 -7.40 -9.27
N ASN A 599 10.00 -6.18 -8.73
CA ASN A 599 10.46 -5.01 -9.46
C ASN A 599 11.99 -4.95 -9.63
N TYR A 600 12.74 -5.53 -8.69
CA TYR A 600 14.22 -5.52 -8.69
C TYR A 600 14.82 -6.88 -9.06
N GLU A 601 14.21 -7.60 -10.01
CA GLU A 601 14.61 -8.95 -10.42
C GLU A 601 16.06 -9.04 -10.95
N SER A 602 16.61 -7.95 -11.48
CA SER A 602 17.99 -7.88 -11.97
C SER A 602 19.03 -7.79 -10.84
N ASN A 603 18.64 -7.34 -9.64
CA ASN A 603 19.55 -7.15 -8.52
C ASN A 603 19.61 -8.40 -7.63
N ARG A 604 20.64 -9.24 -7.84
CA ARG A 604 20.82 -10.49 -7.09
C ARG A 604 20.91 -10.30 -5.58
N MET A 605 21.51 -9.20 -5.11
CA MET A 605 21.64 -8.96 -3.67
C MET A 605 20.27 -8.78 -3.02
N VAL A 606 19.38 -7.97 -3.62
CA VAL A 606 18.01 -7.77 -3.13
C VAL A 606 17.22 -9.07 -3.17
N VAL A 607 17.31 -9.82 -4.27
CA VAL A 607 16.62 -11.11 -4.45
C VAL A 607 17.05 -12.12 -3.37
N SER A 608 18.35 -12.38 -3.21
CA SER A 608 18.86 -13.34 -2.22
C SER A 608 18.58 -12.89 -0.78
N THR A 609 18.62 -11.59 -0.51
CA THR A 609 18.29 -11.02 0.81
C THR A 609 16.83 -11.28 1.17
N ILE A 610 15.91 -11.06 0.22
CA ILE A 610 14.48 -11.30 0.44
C ILE A 610 14.20 -12.80 0.60
N GLU A 611 14.80 -13.66 -0.22
CA GLU A 611 14.67 -15.13 -0.10
C GLU A 611 15.11 -15.62 1.28
N PHE A 612 16.26 -15.13 1.76
CA PHE A 612 16.74 -15.41 3.11
C PHE A 612 15.74 -14.95 4.19
N VAL A 613 15.24 -13.72 4.11
CA VAL A 613 14.33 -13.16 5.14
C VAL A 613 12.98 -13.87 5.14
N VAL A 614 12.41 -14.16 3.97
CA VAL A 614 11.15 -14.92 3.85
C VAL A 614 11.31 -16.31 4.48
N LYS A 615 12.48 -16.96 4.31
CA LYS A 615 12.81 -18.21 4.99
C LYS A 615 12.86 -18.03 6.52
N GLN A 616 13.48 -16.97 7.03
CA GLN A 616 13.51 -16.68 8.48
C GLN A 616 12.09 -16.43 9.05
N LEU A 617 11.25 -15.70 8.32
CA LEU A 617 9.85 -15.46 8.72
C LEU A 617 9.02 -16.76 8.71
N TYR A 618 9.29 -17.66 7.77
CA TYR A 618 8.73 -19.02 7.79
C TYR A 618 9.20 -19.83 9.00
N ILE A 619 10.48 -19.77 9.38
CA ILE A 619 10.99 -20.50 10.56
C ILE A 619 10.27 -20.04 11.84
N LEU A 620 9.98 -18.75 11.97
CA LEU A 620 9.29 -18.19 13.14
C LEU A 620 7.83 -18.66 13.30
N HIS A 621 7.04 -18.66 12.21
CA HIS A 621 5.59 -18.86 12.27
C HIS A 621 5.03 -19.99 11.39
N ARG A 622 5.85 -20.69 10.63
CA ARG A 622 5.54 -21.93 9.88
C ARG A 622 4.35 -21.79 8.92
N LYS A 623 3.43 -22.76 8.90
CA LYS A 623 2.25 -22.79 8.00
C LYS A 623 1.39 -21.51 8.09
N PRO A 624 1.11 -20.94 9.28
CA PRO A 624 0.45 -19.64 9.40
C PRO A 624 1.09 -18.52 8.56
N PHE A 625 2.43 -18.47 8.49
CA PHE A 625 3.13 -17.48 7.65
C PHE A 625 2.82 -17.66 6.16
N ILE A 626 2.92 -18.89 5.64
CA ILE A 626 2.66 -19.17 4.22
C ILE A 626 1.22 -18.80 3.86
N LEU A 627 0.24 -19.19 4.68
CA LEU A 627 -1.17 -18.87 4.44
C LEU A 627 -1.43 -17.35 4.42
N GLN A 628 -0.83 -16.60 5.35
CA GLN A 628 -0.97 -15.14 5.36
C GLN A 628 -0.25 -14.48 4.19
N MET A 629 0.97 -14.93 3.84
CA MET A 629 1.71 -14.46 2.67
C MET A 629 0.89 -14.64 1.40
N LEU A 630 0.43 -15.86 1.12
CA LEU A 630 -0.41 -16.16 -0.04
C LEU A 630 -1.70 -15.33 -0.05
N GLY A 631 -2.34 -15.17 1.11
CA GLY A 631 -3.56 -14.37 1.26
C GLY A 631 -3.34 -12.86 1.05
N SER A 632 -2.13 -12.37 1.31
CA SER A 632 -1.72 -10.98 1.07
C SER A 632 -1.40 -10.72 -0.41
N VAL A 633 -0.94 -11.74 -1.13
CA VAL A 633 -0.46 -11.64 -2.52
C VAL A 633 -1.59 -11.75 -3.54
N ALA A 634 -2.62 -12.54 -3.22
CA ALA A 634 -3.73 -12.78 -4.15
C ALA A 634 -4.35 -11.50 -4.77
N PRO A 635 -4.57 -10.38 -4.04
CA PRO A 635 -5.12 -9.16 -4.62
C PRO A 635 -4.15 -8.38 -5.52
N ILE A 636 -2.84 -8.61 -5.42
CA ILE A 636 -1.80 -7.88 -6.14
C ILE A 636 -1.13 -8.73 -7.24
N LEU A 637 -1.61 -9.95 -7.49
CA LEU A 637 -1.12 -10.77 -8.60
C LEU A 637 -1.65 -10.24 -9.93
N ASP A 638 -0.76 -10.22 -10.91
CA ASP A 638 -1.14 -9.89 -12.28
C ASP A 638 -1.67 -11.13 -13.01
N THR A 639 -2.99 -11.21 -13.13
CA THR A 639 -3.70 -12.26 -13.88
C THR A 639 -3.91 -11.90 -15.35
N ASP A 640 -3.50 -10.69 -15.78
CA ASP A 640 -3.72 -10.20 -17.14
C ASP A 640 -2.59 -10.65 -18.09
N GLU A 641 -2.80 -11.77 -18.79
CA GLU A 641 -1.84 -12.33 -19.77
C GLU A 641 -1.59 -11.41 -20.99
N ASN A 642 -2.42 -10.37 -21.20
CA ASN A 642 -2.38 -9.48 -22.36
C ASN A 642 -1.63 -8.15 -22.12
N ALA A 643 -1.17 -7.87 -20.89
CA ALA A 643 -0.47 -6.63 -20.59
C ALA A 643 1.01 -6.70 -21.00
N THR A 644 1.40 -5.97 -22.06
CA THR A 644 2.78 -5.94 -22.58
C THR A 644 3.78 -5.30 -21.61
N TYR A 645 3.31 -4.42 -20.72
CA TYR A 645 4.08 -3.81 -19.64
C TYR A 645 3.35 -4.13 -18.33
N GLY A 646 4.05 -4.75 -17.37
CA GLY A 646 3.48 -5.06 -16.07
C GLY A 646 3.21 -3.81 -15.25
N ASP A 647 2.09 -3.77 -14.53
CA ASP A 647 1.82 -2.73 -13.53
C ASP A 647 2.85 -2.85 -12.39
N ALA A 648 3.59 -1.79 -12.08
CA ALA A 648 4.60 -1.76 -11.03
C ALA A 648 4.02 -2.06 -9.62
N ASN A 649 2.70 -1.96 -9.45
CA ASN A 649 2.00 -2.31 -8.21
C ASN A 649 1.54 -3.77 -8.16
N LYS A 650 1.60 -4.50 -9.29
CA LYS A 650 1.25 -5.91 -9.39
C LYS A 650 2.49 -6.81 -9.45
N ILE A 651 2.30 -8.08 -9.11
CA ILE A 651 3.34 -9.09 -9.04
C ILE A 651 3.09 -10.16 -10.11
N ARG A 652 4.12 -10.51 -10.87
CA ARG A 652 4.05 -11.60 -11.85
C ARG A 652 3.96 -12.97 -11.14
N PRO A 653 3.07 -13.88 -11.56
CA PRO A 653 2.96 -15.25 -11.01
C PRO A 653 4.28 -16.03 -10.96
N GLN A 654 5.14 -15.84 -11.97
CA GLN A 654 6.46 -16.48 -12.04
C GLN A 654 7.36 -16.10 -10.86
N ARG A 655 7.31 -14.85 -10.39
CA ARG A 655 8.12 -14.39 -9.26
C ARG A 655 7.65 -14.99 -7.95
N LEU A 656 6.34 -15.11 -7.74
CA LEU A 656 5.79 -15.83 -6.58
C LEU A 656 6.24 -17.30 -6.59
N PHE A 657 6.19 -17.95 -7.76
CA PHE A 657 6.64 -19.33 -7.91
C PHE A 657 8.14 -19.51 -7.58
N GLU A 658 9.01 -18.63 -8.10
CA GLU A 658 10.45 -18.66 -7.79
C GLU A 658 10.73 -18.48 -6.31
N LEU A 659 10.02 -17.58 -5.63
CA LEU A 659 10.15 -17.39 -4.20
C LEU A 659 9.70 -18.64 -3.42
N LEU A 660 8.57 -19.26 -3.78
CA LEU A 660 8.11 -20.49 -3.14
C LEU A 660 9.13 -21.62 -3.34
N LEU A 661 9.72 -21.74 -4.52
CA LEU A 661 10.79 -22.69 -4.80
C LEU A 661 12.05 -22.39 -3.96
N SER A 662 12.32 -21.12 -3.68
CA SER A 662 13.46 -20.71 -2.84
C SER A 662 13.34 -21.23 -1.40
N LEU A 663 12.12 -21.47 -0.89
CA LEU A 663 11.88 -21.97 0.47
C LEU A 663 12.30 -23.42 0.67
N GLU A 664 12.47 -24.19 -0.40
CA GLU A 664 13.00 -25.56 -0.37
C GLU A 664 14.52 -25.60 -0.13
N ARG A 665 15.21 -24.47 -0.37
CA ARG A 665 16.67 -24.38 -0.34
C ARG A 665 17.16 -23.69 0.94
N HIS A 666 18.39 -24.00 1.32
CA HIS A 666 19.11 -23.22 2.33
C HIS A 666 19.68 -21.96 1.68
N HIS A 667 19.52 -20.81 2.34
CA HIS A 667 20.11 -19.53 1.94
C HIS A 667 21.09 -19.05 2.98
N GLU A 668 22.24 -18.53 2.53
CA GLU A 668 23.18 -17.81 3.40
C GLU A 668 22.66 -16.40 3.65
N ASP A 669 23.06 -15.76 4.77
CA ASP A 669 22.71 -14.38 5.09
C ASP A 669 23.68 -13.43 4.37
N PRO A 670 23.30 -12.80 3.23
CA PRO A 670 24.25 -12.04 2.42
C PRO A 670 24.68 -10.71 3.06
N LEU A 671 23.89 -10.20 4.02
CA LEU A 671 24.08 -8.88 4.62
C LEU A 671 24.26 -8.93 6.14
N HIS A 672 24.40 -10.12 6.72
CA HIS A 672 24.43 -10.33 8.17
C HIS A 672 23.25 -9.62 8.87
N ILE A 673 22.04 -9.85 8.36
CA ILE A 673 20.78 -9.33 8.91
C ILE A 673 20.56 -9.85 10.32
N LEU A 674 20.90 -11.12 10.58
CA LEU A 674 20.68 -11.75 11.89
C LEU A 674 21.45 -11.06 13.03
N ASP A 675 22.54 -10.34 12.75
CA ASP A 675 23.28 -9.56 13.75
C ASP A 675 22.43 -8.43 14.35
N LEU A 676 21.49 -7.89 13.58
CA LEU A 676 20.56 -6.83 14.02
C LEU A 676 19.29 -7.39 14.67
N VAL A 677 19.12 -8.71 14.67
CA VAL A 677 17.96 -9.39 15.28
C VAL A 677 18.25 -9.62 16.76
N THR A 678 17.35 -9.19 17.64
CA THR A 678 17.55 -9.25 19.10
C THR A 678 17.35 -10.65 19.70
N VAL A 679 16.87 -11.60 18.90
CA VAL A 679 16.53 -12.98 19.29
C VAL A 679 17.77 -13.88 19.30
N ASP A 680 17.75 -14.92 20.14
CA ASP A 680 18.75 -15.98 20.15
C ASP A 680 18.79 -16.75 18.82
N LYS A 681 20.00 -17.06 18.36
CA LYS A 681 20.26 -17.74 17.07
C LYS A 681 20.67 -19.20 17.30
N PRO A 682 20.31 -20.16 16.43
CA PRO A 682 19.45 -20.00 15.25
C PRO A 682 17.99 -19.72 15.63
N LEU A 683 17.26 -19.00 14.77
CA LEU A 683 15.84 -18.73 14.98
C LEU A 683 15.05 -20.06 15.03
N ARG A 684 14.01 -20.11 15.85
CA ARG A 684 13.14 -21.28 16.03
C ARG A 684 11.67 -20.88 15.97
N ALA A 685 10.81 -21.86 15.74
CA ALA A 685 9.37 -21.65 15.76
C ALA A 685 8.93 -21.09 17.13
N LEU A 686 8.09 -20.06 17.11
CA LEU A 686 7.62 -19.40 18.33
C LEU A 686 6.55 -20.20 19.07
N ASP A 687 5.80 -21.01 18.32
CA ASP A 687 4.77 -21.87 18.85
C ASP A 687 5.33 -23.30 19.04
N PHE A 688 5.13 -23.85 20.23
CA PHE A 688 5.62 -25.15 20.66
C PHE A 688 5.10 -26.27 19.73
N CYS A 689 3.93 -26.09 19.12
CA CYS A 689 3.30 -27.08 18.25
C CYS A 689 4.12 -27.39 16.99
N TYR A 690 5.05 -26.52 16.59
CA TYR A 690 5.82 -26.68 15.35
C TYR A 690 7.32 -26.94 15.56
N HIS A 691 7.74 -27.29 16.79
CA HIS A 691 9.16 -27.52 17.08
C HIS A 691 9.72 -28.79 16.40
N GLU A 692 8.85 -29.76 16.11
CA GLU A 692 9.22 -31.03 15.46
C GLU A 692 9.02 -31.02 13.93
N GLU A 693 8.46 -29.94 13.37
CA GLU A 693 8.29 -29.81 11.91
C GLU A 693 9.61 -29.42 11.21
N CYS A 694 9.82 -29.95 10.00
CA CYS A 694 10.97 -29.63 9.15
C CYS A 694 11.00 -28.14 8.78
N ASP A 695 12.20 -27.57 8.63
CA ASP A 695 12.39 -26.17 8.25
C ASP A 695 12.09 -25.88 6.77
N ASN A 696 11.94 -26.91 5.94
CA ASN A 696 11.69 -26.78 4.50
C ASN A 696 10.22 -27.02 4.17
N VAL A 697 9.68 -26.18 3.26
CA VAL A 697 8.32 -26.33 2.70
C VAL A 697 8.44 -26.75 1.26
N SER A 698 7.73 -27.80 0.87
CA SER A 698 7.65 -28.19 -0.53
C SER A 698 6.59 -27.40 -1.30
N LEU A 699 6.77 -27.26 -2.61
CA LEU A 699 5.74 -26.70 -3.49
C LEU A 699 4.42 -27.48 -3.42
N LEU A 700 4.48 -28.79 -3.20
CA LEU A 700 3.29 -29.65 -3.09
C LEU A 700 2.52 -29.37 -1.79
N GLU A 701 3.20 -29.21 -0.66
CA GLU A 701 2.57 -28.80 0.59
C GLU A 701 1.89 -27.43 0.47
N THR A 702 2.46 -26.53 -0.36
CA THR A 702 1.83 -25.23 -0.64
C THR A 702 0.51 -25.39 -1.39
N VAL A 703 0.46 -26.29 -2.38
CA VAL A 703 -0.78 -26.64 -3.09
C VAL A 703 -1.80 -27.25 -2.12
N ASP A 704 -1.37 -28.17 -1.25
CA ASP A 704 -2.25 -28.81 -0.27
C ASP A 704 -2.82 -27.81 0.74
N MET A 705 -2.02 -26.84 1.20
CA MET A 705 -2.47 -25.75 2.06
C MET A 705 -3.54 -24.89 1.39
N CYS A 706 -3.33 -24.49 0.12
CA CYS A 706 -4.34 -23.77 -0.64
C CYS A 706 -5.64 -24.58 -0.78
N VAL A 707 -5.52 -25.85 -1.16
CA VAL A 707 -6.65 -26.78 -1.31
C VAL A 707 -7.41 -26.95 0.00
N THR A 708 -6.70 -27.10 1.12
CA THR A 708 -7.31 -27.28 2.46
C THR A 708 -8.15 -26.08 2.86
N VAL A 709 -7.65 -24.86 2.65
CA VAL A 709 -8.40 -23.62 2.96
C VAL A 709 -9.64 -23.50 2.07
N ILE A 710 -9.52 -23.81 0.78
CA ILE A 710 -10.65 -23.77 -0.17
C ILE A 710 -11.69 -24.83 0.19
N ALA A 711 -11.25 -26.04 0.56
CA ALA A 711 -12.12 -27.14 0.95
C ALA A 711 -12.88 -26.84 2.26
N TYR A 712 -12.26 -26.10 3.19
CA TYR A 712 -12.92 -25.70 4.43
C TYR A 712 -14.04 -24.67 4.21
N SER A 713 -13.79 -23.61 3.42
CA SER A 713 -14.81 -22.60 3.08
C SER A 713 -14.48 -21.92 1.75
N SER A 714 -15.07 -22.45 0.69
CA SER A 714 -14.87 -22.02 -0.70
C SER A 714 -15.55 -20.68 -1.05
N ASP A 715 -16.50 -20.22 -0.23
CA ASP A 715 -17.21 -18.95 -0.36
C ASP A 715 -16.54 -17.80 0.41
N SER A 716 -15.69 -18.11 1.40
CA SER A 716 -14.97 -17.09 2.17
C SER A 716 -14.02 -16.27 1.30
N ARG A 717 -13.73 -15.04 1.74
CA ARG A 717 -12.70 -14.19 1.12
C ARG A 717 -11.33 -14.89 1.04
N ARG A 718 -10.95 -15.66 2.07
CA ARG A 718 -9.70 -16.43 2.08
C ARG A 718 -9.72 -17.58 1.09
N GLY A 719 -10.82 -18.33 0.98
CA GLY A 719 -10.99 -19.37 -0.04
C GLY A 719 -10.84 -18.81 -1.45
N ARG A 720 -11.46 -17.66 -1.73
CA ARG A 720 -11.32 -16.95 -3.02
C ARG A 720 -9.87 -16.58 -3.32
N GLN A 721 -9.16 -16.00 -2.33
CA GLN A 721 -7.74 -15.64 -2.47
C GLN A 721 -6.87 -16.86 -2.77
N MET A 722 -7.03 -17.96 -2.02
CA MET A 722 -6.26 -19.20 -2.23
C MET A 722 -6.54 -19.81 -3.61
N LEU A 723 -7.77 -19.68 -4.11
CA LEU A 723 -8.13 -20.16 -5.44
C LEU A 723 -7.44 -19.36 -6.55
N THR A 724 -7.32 -18.04 -6.41
CA THR A 724 -6.51 -17.19 -7.30
C THR A 724 -5.03 -17.53 -7.23
N ILE A 725 -4.49 -17.81 -6.03
CA ILE A 725 -3.11 -18.29 -5.89
C ILE A 725 -2.91 -19.61 -6.63
N LEU A 726 -3.84 -20.55 -6.45
CA LEU A 726 -3.78 -21.87 -7.08
C LEU A 726 -3.80 -21.76 -8.61
N GLU A 727 -4.62 -20.87 -9.17
CA GLU A 727 -4.61 -20.52 -10.60
C GLU A 727 -3.25 -20.01 -11.07
N ALA A 728 -2.60 -19.16 -10.29
CA ALA A 728 -1.33 -18.56 -10.67
C ALA A 728 -0.16 -19.56 -10.64
N ILE A 729 -0.15 -20.50 -9.67
CA ILE A 729 1.03 -21.36 -9.42
C ILE A 729 0.90 -22.78 -10.00
N LEU A 730 -0.31 -23.33 -10.15
CA LEU A 730 -0.48 -24.76 -10.45
C LEU A 730 0.15 -25.15 -11.79
N GLY A 731 -0.09 -24.37 -12.84
CA GLY A 731 0.52 -24.59 -14.15
C GLY A 731 2.06 -24.54 -14.12
N LEU A 732 2.63 -23.64 -13.31
CA LEU A 732 4.08 -23.49 -13.16
C LEU A 732 4.69 -24.66 -12.38
N VAL A 733 4.05 -25.10 -11.30
CA VAL A 733 4.46 -26.28 -10.51
C VAL A 733 4.50 -27.51 -11.41
N LEU A 734 3.45 -27.75 -12.21
CA LEU A 734 3.40 -28.90 -13.12
C LEU A 734 4.51 -28.87 -14.19
N ARG A 735 4.77 -27.71 -14.80
CA ARG A 735 5.85 -27.55 -15.79
C ARG A 735 7.24 -27.71 -15.18
N HIS A 736 7.44 -27.21 -13.96
CA HIS A 736 8.71 -27.36 -13.24
C HIS A 736 9.00 -28.83 -12.93
N GLN A 737 8.00 -29.55 -12.43
CA GLN A 737 8.12 -30.99 -12.15
C GLN A 737 8.38 -31.79 -13.45
N GLN A 738 7.75 -31.44 -14.57
CA GLN A 738 8.06 -32.06 -15.88
C GLN A 738 9.52 -31.84 -16.31
N THR A 739 10.09 -30.68 -15.99
CA THR A 739 11.47 -30.31 -16.38
C THR A 739 12.50 -31.01 -15.48
N GLN A 740 12.23 -31.11 -14.18
CA GLN A 740 13.10 -31.81 -13.23
C GLN A 740 13.01 -33.34 -13.34
N ALA A 741 11.80 -33.88 -13.53
CA ALA A 741 11.54 -35.32 -13.54
C ALA A 741 11.91 -36.04 -14.85
N GLY A 742 12.58 -35.35 -15.79
CA GLY A 742 13.23 -35.99 -16.94
C GLY A 742 14.22 -37.10 -16.57
N ARG A 743 14.56 -37.27 -15.28
CA ARG A 743 15.41 -38.34 -14.73
C ARG A 743 14.64 -39.52 -14.11
N ASP A 744 13.39 -39.37 -13.65
CA ASP A 744 12.57 -40.45 -13.08
C ASP A 744 11.07 -40.29 -13.37
N LEU A 745 10.58 -41.02 -14.37
CA LEU A 745 9.19 -41.00 -14.82
C LEU A 745 8.19 -41.58 -13.80
N ARG A 746 8.66 -42.36 -12.81
CA ARG A 746 7.78 -42.92 -11.76
C ARG A 746 7.42 -41.86 -10.73
N GLN A 747 8.42 -41.10 -10.27
CA GLN A 747 8.22 -39.99 -9.34
C GLN A 747 7.32 -38.89 -9.94
N GLU A 748 7.47 -38.61 -11.24
CA GLU A 748 6.57 -37.69 -11.97
C GLU A 748 5.12 -38.16 -11.92
N LYS A 749 4.90 -39.47 -12.14
CA LYS A 749 3.55 -40.08 -12.12
C LYS A 749 2.93 -40.04 -10.73
N GLU A 750 3.70 -40.28 -9.67
CA GLU A 750 3.25 -40.16 -8.28
C GLU A 750 2.88 -38.72 -7.94
N THR A 751 3.66 -37.74 -8.41
CA THR A 751 3.37 -36.32 -8.22
C THR A 751 2.07 -35.91 -8.92
N ILE A 752 1.86 -36.34 -10.17
CA ILE A 752 0.59 -36.12 -10.89
C ILE A 752 -0.58 -36.76 -10.14
N HIS A 753 -0.40 -37.96 -9.58
CA HIS A 753 -1.43 -38.62 -8.78
C HIS A 753 -1.74 -37.86 -7.49
N HIS A 754 -0.71 -37.36 -6.79
CA HIS A 754 -0.86 -36.55 -5.59
C HIS A 754 -1.68 -35.27 -5.87
N VAL A 755 -1.31 -34.51 -6.90
CA VAL A 755 -2.07 -33.32 -7.33
C VAL A 755 -3.50 -33.70 -7.75
N ALA A 756 -3.69 -34.85 -8.40
CA ALA A 756 -5.04 -35.33 -8.74
C ALA A 756 -5.89 -35.57 -7.47
N VAL A 757 -5.33 -36.17 -6.42
CA VAL A 757 -6.01 -36.37 -5.13
C VAL A 757 -6.36 -35.02 -4.49
N ALA A 758 -5.44 -34.05 -4.50
CA ALA A 758 -5.69 -32.71 -3.98
C ALA A 758 -6.84 -32.00 -4.72
N ILE A 759 -6.85 -32.05 -6.07
CA ILE A 759 -7.92 -31.47 -6.88
C ILE A 759 -9.26 -32.19 -6.68
N LYS A 760 -9.28 -33.52 -6.52
CA LYS A 760 -10.50 -34.28 -6.18
C LYS A 760 -11.07 -33.83 -4.83
N THR A 761 -10.22 -33.69 -3.81
CA THR A 761 -10.62 -33.21 -2.47
C THR A 761 -11.15 -31.78 -2.51
N LEU A 762 -10.56 -30.91 -3.33
CA LEU A 762 -11.07 -29.56 -3.57
C LEU A 762 -12.50 -29.63 -4.14
N LEU A 763 -12.68 -30.38 -5.23
CA LEU A 763 -13.96 -30.48 -5.93
C LEU A 763 -15.06 -31.12 -5.06
N SER A 764 -14.74 -32.10 -4.22
CA SER A 764 -15.74 -32.71 -3.34
C SER A 764 -16.34 -31.72 -2.34
N ASN A 765 -15.57 -30.69 -1.93
CA ASN A 765 -15.95 -29.74 -0.89
C ASN A 765 -16.40 -28.36 -1.41
N CYS A 766 -16.35 -28.10 -2.73
CA CYS A 766 -16.79 -26.84 -3.34
C CYS A 766 -18.31 -26.73 -3.59
N GLU A 767 -19.16 -27.34 -2.75
CA GLU A 767 -20.63 -27.31 -2.92
C GLU A 767 -21.21 -25.89 -2.92
N MET A 768 -20.65 -24.98 -2.12
CA MET A 768 -21.11 -23.60 -2.06
C MET A 768 -20.97 -22.86 -3.40
N LEU A 769 -19.97 -23.23 -4.21
CA LEU A 769 -19.77 -22.65 -5.54
C LEU A 769 -20.77 -23.18 -6.59
N ALA A 770 -21.47 -24.28 -6.32
CA ALA A 770 -22.56 -24.78 -7.15
C ALA A 770 -23.89 -24.05 -6.90
N LYS A 771 -24.01 -23.25 -5.83
CA LYS A 771 -25.23 -22.49 -5.54
C LYS A 771 -25.51 -21.42 -6.60
N ASN A 772 -26.79 -21.23 -6.87
CA ASN A 772 -27.30 -20.22 -7.81
C ASN A 772 -27.12 -18.80 -7.27
N TYR A 773 -26.97 -17.83 -8.16
CA TYR A 773 -26.96 -16.40 -7.82
C TYR A 773 -28.30 -15.98 -7.21
N THR A 774 -28.28 -15.38 -6.02
CA THR A 774 -29.48 -14.94 -5.28
C THR A 774 -29.76 -13.44 -5.35
N GLY A 775 -28.94 -12.65 -6.06
CA GLY A 775 -29.09 -11.19 -6.14
C GLY A 775 -28.82 -10.48 -4.80
N PRO A 776 -28.78 -9.14 -4.79
CA PRO A 776 -28.65 -8.38 -3.56
C PRO A 776 -29.91 -8.59 -2.71
N GLN A 777 -29.76 -9.21 -1.54
CA GLN A 777 -30.84 -9.29 -0.56
C GLN A 777 -30.90 -7.95 0.18
N SER A 778 -32.00 -7.22 0.05
CA SER A 778 -32.30 -6.10 0.94
C SER A 778 -32.43 -6.66 2.35
N SER A 779 -31.47 -6.35 3.23
CA SER A 779 -31.55 -6.69 4.65
C SER A 779 -32.68 -5.90 5.30
N HIS A 780 -33.88 -6.46 5.32
CA HIS A 780 -34.95 -6.08 6.24
C HIS A 780 -35.28 -7.27 7.15
N ASP A 781 -34.90 -7.09 8.41
CA ASP A 781 -35.36 -7.73 9.65
C ASP A 781 -35.58 -9.26 9.71
N GLY A 782 -34.71 -9.89 10.49
CA GLY A 782 -34.96 -11.15 11.16
C GLY A 782 -34.23 -11.18 12.51
N LYS A 783 -34.93 -10.85 13.60
CA LYS A 783 -34.49 -11.06 14.98
C LYS A 783 -34.18 -12.55 15.20
N GLY A 784 -32.97 -12.88 15.66
CA GLY A 784 -32.67 -14.23 16.15
C GLY A 784 -31.19 -14.63 16.06
N SER A 785 -30.44 -14.35 17.13
CA SER A 785 -29.26 -15.06 17.63
C SER A 785 -28.31 -15.77 16.64
N SER A 786 -27.16 -15.17 16.38
CA SER A 786 -25.85 -15.77 16.70
C SER A 786 -24.72 -14.79 16.38
N ARG A 787 -23.94 -14.45 17.39
CA ARG A 787 -22.70 -13.69 17.27
C ARG A 787 -21.69 -14.50 16.45
N VAL A 788 -21.38 -14.06 15.24
CA VAL A 788 -20.12 -14.41 14.56
C VAL A 788 -19.49 -13.15 13.99
N THR A 789 -18.34 -12.83 14.57
CA THR A 789 -17.43 -11.71 14.39
C THR A 789 -17.14 -11.40 12.91
N HIS A 790 -17.87 -10.46 12.31
CA HIS A 790 -17.53 -9.83 11.03
C HIS A 790 -16.85 -8.48 11.27
N GLY A 791 -15.64 -8.52 11.80
CA GLY A 791 -14.70 -7.40 11.73
C GLY A 791 -13.68 -7.71 10.61
N TYR A 792 -13.23 -6.67 9.90
CA TYR A 792 -12.15 -6.70 8.89
C TYR A 792 -12.54 -7.02 7.43
N SER A 793 -13.34 -6.13 6.82
CA SER A 793 -13.40 -5.99 5.35
C SER A 793 -13.31 -4.52 4.86
N LYS A 794 -12.64 -3.64 5.60
CA LYS A 794 -12.42 -2.23 5.21
C LYS A 794 -10.94 -1.83 5.03
N VAL A 795 -10.04 -2.77 4.73
CA VAL A 795 -8.58 -2.50 4.61
C VAL A 795 -8.09 -2.52 3.15
N SER A 796 -8.91 -2.15 2.17
CA SER A 796 -8.40 -1.94 0.81
C SER A 796 -9.20 -0.89 0.04
N LYS A 797 -9.35 0.29 0.63
CA LYS A 797 -9.36 1.53 -0.15
C LYS A 797 -8.28 2.41 0.46
N ALA A 798 -7.34 2.83 -0.38
CA ALA A 798 -6.34 3.81 -0.02
C ALA A 798 -7.02 5.02 0.62
N TYR A 799 -6.36 5.56 1.65
CA TYR A 799 -6.79 6.71 2.44
C TYR A 799 -7.31 7.83 1.54
N ASN A 800 -8.62 8.11 1.61
CA ASN A 800 -9.19 9.39 1.18
C ASN A 800 -10.04 9.88 2.36
N PRO A 801 -9.56 10.85 3.16
CA PRO A 801 -10.28 11.32 4.32
C PRO A 801 -11.51 12.11 3.86
N ALA A 802 -12.67 11.47 3.89
CA ALA A 802 -13.94 12.18 3.82
C ALA A 802 -14.08 13.00 5.10
N ILE A 803 -13.90 14.31 4.94
CA ILE A 803 -14.19 15.35 5.93
C ILE A 803 -15.66 15.19 6.34
N GLU A 804 -15.91 14.94 7.63
CA GLU A 804 -17.22 15.21 8.23
C GLU A 804 -17.40 16.74 8.23
N VAL A 805 -18.02 17.25 7.16
CA VAL A 805 -18.43 18.65 7.09
C VAL A 805 -19.62 18.80 8.02
N ASP A 806 -19.41 19.57 9.08
CA ASP A 806 -20.42 20.04 10.04
C ASP A 806 -21.62 20.63 9.29
N ASP A 807 -22.81 20.09 9.52
CA ASP A 807 -24.02 20.24 8.70
C ASP A 807 -24.80 21.55 8.98
N ASP A 808 -24.09 22.66 9.25
CA ASP A 808 -24.70 23.96 9.57
C ASP A 808 -24.24 25.09 8.63
N SER A 809 -24.32 24.85 7.31
CA SER A 809 -24.18 25.91 6.31
C SER A 809 -25.32 25.88 5.28
N HIS A 810 -26.22 26.85 5.39
CA HIS A 810 -27.34 27.08 4.48
C HIS A 810 -26.86 27.40 3.05
N SER A 811 -26.79 26.40 2.18
CA SER A 811 -26.72 26.60 0.73
C SER A 811 -27.66 25.66 -0.01
N LYS A 812 -28.74 26.23 -0.56
CA LYS A 812 -29.93 25.52 -1.09
C LYS A 812 -29.74 24.93 -2.49
N TYR A 813 -28.49 24.66 -2.92
CA TYR A 813 -28.15 24.26 -4.29
C TYR A 813 -27.41 22.91 -4.44
N MET A 814 -27.25 22.10 -3.38
CA MET A 814 -26.48 20.83 -3.43
C MET A 814 -27.31 19.53 -3.27
N SER A 815 -28.64 19.56 -3.41
CA SER A 815 -29.48 18.36 -3.22
C SER A 815 -29.34 17.30 -4.32
N ASP A 816 -28.98 17.69 -5.54
CA ASP A 816 -28.99 16.78 -6.71
C ASP A 816 -27.71 15.94 -6.83
N SER A 817 -26.55 16.42 -6.33
CA SER A 817 -25.32 15.62 -6.29
C SER A 817 -25.38 14.45 -5.31
N LYS A 818 -26.11 14.60 -4.18
CA LYS A 818 -26.26 13.52 -3.18
C LYS A 818 -27.06 12.33 -3.72
N ARG A 819 -28.04 12.53 -4.61
CA ARG A 819 -28.79 11.44 -5.25
C ARG A 819 -27.98 10.70 -6.33
N PHE A 820 -27.11 11.41 -7.03
CA PHE A 820 -26.23 10.80 -8.04
C PHE A 820 -25.17 9.88 -7.39
N ILE A 821 -24.57 10.32 -6.28
CA ILE A 821 -23.58 9.54 -5.51
C ILE A 821 -24.18 8.26 -4.90
N VAL A 822 -25.43 8.31 -4.44
CA VAL A 822 -26.13 7.12 -3.90
C VAL A 822 -26.43 6.11 -5.02
N TYR A 823 -26.87 6.59 -6.19
CA TYR A 823 -27.15 5.73 -7.35
C TYR A 823 -25.88 5.07 -7.91
N GLU A 824 -24.76 5.81 -7.95
CA GLU A 824 -23.46 5.29 -8.39
C GLU A 824 -22.92 4.23 -7.42
N ARG A 825 -23.08 4.44 -6.10
CA ARG A 825 -22.74 3.45 -5.07
C ARG A 825 -23.57 2.17 -5.17
N ASP A 826 -24.89 2.29 -5.40
CA ASP A 826 -25.78 1.13 -5.54
C ASP A 826 -25.46 0.28 -6.79
N ILE A 827 -25.00 0.94 -7.88
CA ILE A 827 -24.52 0.25 -9.09
C ILE A 827 -23.18 -0.45 -8.83
N GLU A 828 -22.23 0.22 -8.19
CA GLU A 828 -20.93 -0.37 -7.82
C GLU A 828 -21.11 -1.60 -6.91
N ASP A 829 -21.99 -1.52 -5.92
CA ASP A 829 -22.27 -2.63 -5.00
C ASP A 829 -22.90 -3.83 -5.74
N SER A 830 -23.81 -3.58 -6.69
CA SER A 830 -24.41 -4.63 -7.53
C SER A 830 -23.38 -5.33 -8.43
N GLU A 831 -22.46 -4.59 -9.05
CA GLU A 831 -21.37 -5.16 -9.86
C GLU A 831 -20.33 -5.91 -9.00
N ASN A 832 -20.01 -5.39 -7.81
CA ASN A 832 -19.16 -6.07 -6.85
C ASN A 832 -19.75 -7.44 -6.45
N LEU A 833 -21.04 -7.51 -6.08
CA LEU A 833 -21.71 -8.77 -5.77
C LEU A 833 -21.69 -9.77 -6.95
N ARG A 834 -21.85 -9.30 -8.18
CA ARG A 834 -21.73 -10.14 -9.39
C ARG A 834 -20.32 -10.65 -9.59
N GLN A 835 -19.32 -9.81 -9.35
CA GLN A 835 -17.91 -10.20 -9.43
C GLN A 835 -17.54 -11.22 -8.33
N GLU A 836 -18.00 -11.01 -7.10
CA GLU A 836 -17.81 -11.96 -5.98
C GLU A 836 -18.44 -13.32 -6.27
N PHE A 837 -19.57 -13.35 -6.96
CA PHE A 837 -20.21 -14.59 -7.41
C PHE A 837 -19.44 -15.25 -8.56
N ARG A 838 -19.07 -14.47 -9.58
CA ARG A 838 -18.49 -14.95 -10.84
C ARG A 838 -17.05 -15.45 -10.68
N GLN A 839 -16.18 -14.64 -10.06
CA GLN A 839 -14.74 -14.86 -10.01
C GLN A 839 -14.34 -16.26 -9.47
N PRO A 840 -14.80 -16.72 -8.28
CA PRO A 840 -14.36 -18.01 -7.76
C PRO A 840 -14.83 -19.20 -8.61
N ARG A 841 -16.00 -19.08 -9.24
CA ARG A 841 -16.53 -20.14 -10.12
C ARG A 841 -15.74 -20.20 -11.41
N ASP A 842 -15.41 -19.04 -11.97
CA ASP A 842 -14.60 -18.95 -13.18
C ASP A 842 -13.19 -19.50 -12.95
N THR A 843 -12.51 -19.04 -11.89
CA THR A 843 -11.18 -19.52 -11.54
C THR A 843 -11.17 -21.01 -11.27
N LEU A 844 -12.15 -21.57 -10.54
CA LEU A 844 -12.22 -23.01 -10.29
C LEU A 844 -12.26 -23.82 -11.60
N LEU A 845 -13.13 -23.43 -12.53
CA LEU A 845 -13.24 -24.10 -13.84
C LEU A 845 -11.94 -23.95 -14.64
N HIS A 846 -11.26 -22.80 -14.52
CA HIS A 846 -9.97 -22.56 -15.16
C HIS A 846 -8.87 -23.49 -14.64
N VAL A 847 -8.68 -23.54 -13.31
CA VAL A 847 -7.65 -24.36 -12.64
C VAL A 847 -7.81 -25.83 -13.02
N VAL A 848 -9.05 -26.34 -12.98
CA VAL A 848 -9.34 -27.73 -13.28
C VAL A 848 -9.16 -28.04 -14.77
N ALA A 849 -9.51 -27.11 -15.66
CA ALA A 849 -9.26 -27.27 -17.10
C ALA A 849 -7.75 -27.31 -17.40
N GLU A 850 -6.97 -26.43 -16.77
CA GLU A 850 -5.52 -26.42 -16.93
C GLU A 850 -4.87 -27.71 -16.42
N PHE A 851 -5.26 -28.16 -15.23
CA PHE A 851 -4.81 -29.43 -14.65
C PHE A 851 -5.14 -30.61 -15.57
N LEU A 852 -6.41 -30.72 -16.00
CA LEU A 852 -6.84 -31.83 -16.86
C LEU A 852 -6.10 -31.85 -18.19
N THR A 853 -6.00 -30.71 -18.87
CA THR A 853 -5.34 -30.63 -20.19
C THR A 853 -3.85 -30.94 -20.10
N THR A 854 -3.15 -30.35 -19.13
CA THR A 854 -1.71 -30.52 -18.95
C THR A 854 -1.37 -31.95 -18.51
N CYS A 855 -2.05 -32.46 -17.47
CA CYS A 855 -1.75 -33.78 -16.92
C CYS A 855 -2.23 -34.91 -17.83
N SER A 856 -3.37 -34.78 -18.53
CA SER A 856 -3.84 -35.83 -19.45
C SER A 856 -2.89 -36.01 -20.62
N ALA A 857 -2.43 -34.92 -21.23
CA ALA A 857 -1.45 -34.97 -22.32
C ALA A 857 -0.14 -35.59 -21.84
N ARG A 858 0.37 -35.14 -20.69
CA ARG A 858 1.63 -35.65 -20.13
C ARG A 858 1.56 -37.12 -19.71
N LEU A 859 0.46 -37.55 -19.10
CA LEU A 859 0.29 -38.93 -18.66
C LEU A 859 0.16 -39.90 -19.84
N GLN A 860 -0.40 -39.47 -20.97
CA GLN A 860 -0.34 -40.22 -22.23
C GLN A 860 1.10 -40.38 -22.74
N GLU A 861 1.93 -39.34 -22.68
CA GLU A 861 3.35 -39.45 -23.03
C GLU A 861 4.13 -40.39 -22.11
N ILE A 862 3.91 -40.28 -20.80
CA ILE A 862 4.56 -41.13 -19.79
C ILE A 862 4.16 -42.60 -19.99
N ASN A 863 2.87 -42.88 -20.17
CA ASN A 863 2.38 -44.24 -20.42
C ASN A 863 2.92 -44.83 -21.73
N LYS A 864 3.04 -44.00 -22.79
CA LYS A 864 3.67 -44.40 -24.04
C LYS A 864 5.15 -44.76 -23.86
N LYS A 865 5.89 -43.99 -23.06
CA LYS A 865 7.31 -44.24 -22.76
C LYS A 865 7.53 -45.44 -21.82
N LEU A 866 6.58 -45.72 -20.92
CA LEU A 866 6.63 -46.85 -19.99
C LEU A 866 6.02 -48.16 -20.56
N GLY A 867 5.55 -48.16 -21.81
CA GLY A 867 4.97 -49.35 -22.46
C GLY A 867 3.57 -49.76 -21.96
N HIS A 868 2.85 -48.87 -21.28
CA HIS A 868 1.49 -49.11 -20.79
C HIS A 868 0.43 -48.47 -21.69
N GLU A 869 0.21 -49.00 -22.90
CA GLU A 869 -0.67 -48.35 -23.90
C GLU A 869 -2.18 -48.37 -23.57
N ASN A 870 -2.65 -49.22 -22.65
CA ASN A 870 -4.09 -49.48 -22.46
C ASN A 870 -4.69 -49.11 -21.10
N LYS A 871 -3.98 -48.43 -20.19
CA LYS A 871 -4.59 -47.93 -18.94
C LYS A 871 -4.96 -46.45 -19.06
N GLN A 872 -6.21 -46.16 -19.42
CA GLN A 872 -6.78 -44.83 -19.16
C GLN A 872 -6.69 -44.57 -17.65
N SER A 873 -5.81 -43.67 -17.23
CA SER A 873 -5.71 -43.29 -15.81
C SER A 873 -6.72 -42.17 -15.57
N GLU A 874 -7.74 -42.47 -14.78
CA GLU A 874 -8.82 -41.54 -14.49
C GLU A 874 -8.36 -40.46 -13.50
N LEU A 875 -8.04 -39.27 -14.02
CA LEU A 875 -7.55 -38.14 -13.22
C LEU A 875 -8.66 -37.53 -12.33
N LEU A 876 -9.92 -37.60 -12.75
CA LEU A 876 -11.10 -37.16 -12.01
C LEU A 876 -12.13 -38.28 -11.97
N ASP A 877 -12.92 -38.37 -10.91
CA ASP A 877 -14.01 -39.34 -10.81
C ASP A 877 -15.35 -38.77 -11.31
N ASN A 878 -16.37 -39.62 -11.42
CA ASN A 878 -17.71 -39.22 -11.86
C ASN A 878 -18.31 -38.09 -10.99
N LYS A 879 -18.04 -38.10 -9.68
CA LYS A 879 -18.55 -37.09 -8.73
C LYS A 879 -17.95 -35.72 -8.99
N CYS A 880 -16.66 -35.64 -9.32
CA CYS A 880 -15.98 -34.41 -9.71
C CYS A 880 -16.58 -33.81 -10.98
N HIS A 881 -16.85 -34.64 -12.00
CA HIS A 881 -17.49 -34.19 -13.24
C HIS A 881 -18.92 -33.68 -13.02
N MET A 882 -19.70 -34.35 -12.15
CA MET A 882 -21.01 -33.85 -11.73
C MET A 882 -20.91 -32.48 -11.07
N ARG A 883 -20.00 -32.28 -10.10
CA ARG A 883 -19.83 -31.00 -9.42
C ARG A 883 -19.42 -29.86 -10.35
N LEU A 884 -18.46 -30.11 -11.25
CA LEU A 884 -18.04 -29.13 -12.26
C LEU A 884 -19.21 -28.70 -13.15
N SER A 885 -20.09 -29.65 -13.51
CA SER A 885 -21.29 -29.35 -14.29
C SER A 885 -22.28 -28.45 -13.53
N GLU A 886 -22.43 -28.61 -12.22
CA GLU A 886 -23.28 -27.75 -11.38
C GLU A 886 -22.72 -26.32 -11.30
N VAL A 887 -21.40 -26.17 -11.13
CA VAL A 887 -20.73 -24.87 -11.11
C VAL A 887 -20.88 -24.16 -12.46
N ALA A 888 -20.59 -24.85 -13.58
CA ALA A 888 -20.79 -24.30 -14.91
C ALA A 888 -22.26 -23.95 -15.18
N HIS A 889 -23.21 -24.78 -14.72
CA HIS A 889 -24.64 -24.51 -14.82
C HIS A 889 -25.02 -23.21 -14.10
N SER A 890 -24.45 -22.95 -12.91
CA SER A 890 -24.71 -21.73 -12.14
C SER A 890 -24.27 -20.46 -12.89
N LEU A 891 -23.13 -20.49 -13.59
CA LEU A 891 -22.65 -19.39 -14.43
C LEU A 891 -23.51 -19.21 -15.70
N LEU A 892 -23.86 -20.32 -16.39
CA LEU A 892 -24.77 -20.30 -17.54
C LEU A 892 -26.19 -19.81 -17.19
N LYS A 893 -26.55 -19.79 -15.90
CA LYS A 893 -27.78 -19.19 -15.42
C LYS A 893 -27.76 -17.66 -15.52
N VAL A 894 -26.63 -17.05 -15.21
CA VAL A 894 -26.41 -15.60 -15.16
C VAL A 894 -25.95 -15.04 -16.51
N ALA A 895 -25.28 -15.85 -17.33
CA ALA A 895 -24.76 -15.49 -18.66
C ALA A 895 -25.71 -14.70 -19.61
N PRO A 896 -27.04 -14.96 -19.68
CA PRO A 896 -27.93 -14.14 -20.52
C PRO A 896 -28.12 -12.70 -20.02
N TYR A 897 -27.83 -12.42 -18.74
CA TYR A 897 -28.04 -11.12 -18.11
C TYR A 897 -26.75 -10.34 -17.91
N ASP A 898 -25.61 -11.02 -17.91
CA ASP A 898 -24.28 -10.44 -17.79
C ASP A 898 -23.37 -10.97 -18.91
N PRO A 899 -23.05 -10.14 -19.92
CA PRO A 899 -22.18 -10.52 -21.02
C PRO A 899 -20.79 -10.96 -20.55
N VAL A 900 -20.28 -10.40 -19.46
CA VAL A 900 -18.94 -10.71 -18.95
C VAL A 900 -18.92 -12.13 -18.36
N THR A 901 -19.97 -12.55 -17.66
CA THR A 901 -20.14 -13.96 -17.22
C THR A 901 -20.18 -14.93 -18.39
N MET A 902 -20.75 -14.55 -19.53
CA MET A 902 -20.73 -15.41 -20.73
C MET A 902 -19.33 -15.53 -21.33
N GLY A 903 -18.53 -14.46 -21.28
CA GLY A 903 -17.16 -14.38 -21.77
C GLY A 903 -16.07 -14.88 -20.80
N CYS A 904 -16.43 -15.28 -19.60
CA CYS A 904 -15.52 -15.77 -18.55
C CYS A 904 -14.61 -16.93 -19.01
N ARG A 905 -13.31 -16.86 -18.66
CA ARG A 905 -12.25 -17.73 -19.21
C ARG A 905 -12.46 -19.19 -18.83
N GLY A 906 -12.71 -19.46 -17.56
CA GLY A 906 -13.00 -20.79 -17.02
C GLY A 906 -14.28 -21.40 -17.56
N LEU A 907 -15.37 -20.64 -17.74
CA LEU A 907 -16.59 -21.16 -18.37
C LEU A 907 -16.33 -21.59 -19.82
N GLN A 908 -15.59 -20.78 -20.58
CA GLN A 908 -15.21 -21.10 -21.96
C GLN A 908 -14.32 -22.35 -22.03
N ARG A 909 -13.35 -22.49 -21.12
CA ARG A 909 -12.50 -23.69 -21.02
C ARG A 909 -13.30 -24.92 -20.58
N TYR A 910 -14.25 -24.79 -19.65
CA TYR A 910 -15.12 -25.89 -19.26
C TYR A 910 -15.85 -26.47 -20.49
N MET A 911 -16.47 -25.61 -21.30
CA MET A 911 -17.21 -26.06 -22.49
C MET A 911 -16.31 -26.71 -23.54
N ASN A 912 -15.09 -26.21 -23.75
CA ASN A 912 -14.22 -26.65 -24.85
C ASN A 912 -13.21 -27.74 -24.45
N GLU A 913 -12.83 -27.85 -23.18
CA GLU A 913 -11.74 -28.72 -22.71
C GLU A 913 -12.23 -29.78 -21.70
N ILE A 914 -13.10 -29.40 -20.75
CA ILE A 914 -13.61 -30.33 -19.72
C ILE A 914 -14.78 -31.16 -20.23
N LEU A 915 -15.79 -30.52 -20.86
CA LEU A 915 -17.00 -31.18 -21.35
C LEU A 915 -16.72 -32.31 -22.37
N PRO A 916 -15.72 -32.20 -23.28
CA PRO A 916 -15.40 -33.29 -24.19
C PRO A 916 -14.55 -34.41 -23.55
N HIS A 917 -14.10 -34.26 -22.32
CA HIS A 917 -13.17 -35.20 -21.68
C HIS A 917 -13.83 -36.52 -21.23
N PRO A 918 -14.88 -36.52 -20.38
CA PRO A 918 -15.47 -37.74 -19.84
C PRO A 918 -16.26 -38.52 -20.90
N ASP A 919 -16.36 -39.84 -20.70
CA ASP A 919 -17.26 -40.68 -21.49
C ASP A 919 -18.71 -40.57 -20.99
N TRP A 920 -19.55 -39.90 -21.77
CA TRP A 920 -20.96 -39.67 -21.44
C TRP A 920 -21.86 -40.92 -21.60
N SER A 921 -21.28 -42.08 -21.93
CA SER A 921 -21.98 -43.36 -22.00
C SER A 921 -22.43 -43.85 -20.61
N HIS A 922 -21.64 -43.52 -19.57
CA HIS A 922 -21.89 -43.85 -18.16
C HIS A 922 -23.19 -43.23 -17.64
N GLU A 923 -24.03 -44.05 -17.00
CA GLU A 923 -25.38 -43.63 -16.57
C GLU A 923 -25.35 -42.48 -15.55
N ASP A 924 -24.38 -42.50 -14.62
CA ASP A 924 -24.23 -41.49 -13.56
C ASP A 924 -23.93 -40.08 -14.09
N LEU A 925 -23.32 -39.97 -15.27
CA LEU A 925 -22.91 -38.70 -15.88
C LEU A 925 -23.96 -38.11 -16.84
N ARG A 926 -24.94 -38.91 -17.30
CA ARG A 926 -25.99 -38.45 -18.21
C ARG A 926 -26.80 -37.25 -17.66
N PRO A 927 -27.15 -37.18 -16.35
CA PRO A 927 -27.86 -36.04 -15.79
C PRO A 927 -27.08 -34.72 -15.90
N ALA A 928 -25.75 -34.74 -15.70
CA ALA A 928 -24.90 -33.55 -15.84
C ALA A 928 -24.93 -32.99 -17.26
N LEU A 929 -24.74 -33.84 -18.27
CA LEU A 929 -24.80 -33.43 -19.68
C LEU A 929 -26.19 -32.87 -20.04
N SER A 930 -27.24 -33.57 -19.62
CA SER A 930 -28.63 -33.15 -19.82
C SER A 930 -28.90 -31.77 -19.22
N ASN A 931 -28.40 -31.49 -18.00
CA ASN A 931 -28.57 -30.21 -17.32
C ASN A 931 -27.84 -29.05 -18.01
N ILE A 932 -26.62 -29.27 -18.51
CA ILE A 932 -25.88 -28.26 -19.29
C ILE A 932 -26.60 -27.96 -20.60
N LEU A 933 -26.97 -28.99 -21.37
CA LEU A 933 -27.68 -28.81 -22.64
C LEU A 933 -29.04 -28.12 -22.45
N ARG A 934 -29.81 -28.51 -21.43
CA ARG A 934 -31.08 -27.86 -21.09
C ARG A 934 -30.89 -26.39 -20.68
N ARG A 935 -29.77 -26.05 -20.05
CA ARG A 935 -29.47 -24.68 -19.67
C ARG A 935 -29.06 -23.83 -20.88
N LEU A 936 -28.28 -24.39 -21.80
CA LEU A 936 -27.96 -23.74 -23.07
C LEU A 936 -29.24 -23.47 -23.88
N ASP A 937 -30.16 -24.44 -23.94
CA ASP A 937 -31.47 -24.25 -24.58
C ASP A 937 -32.23 -23.06 -23.97
N LYS A 938 -32.36 -23.02 -22.64
CA LYS A 938 -33.00 -21.90 -21.92
C LYS A 938 -32.29 -20.56 -22.16
N MET A 939 -30.95 -20.54 -22.19
CA MET A 939 -30.14 -19.34 -22.43
C MET A 939 -30.37 -18.81 -23.85
N PHE A 940 -30.20 -19.64 -24.88
CA PHE A 940 -30.43 -19.23 -26.27
C PHE A 940 -31.90 -18.88 -26.53
N THR A 941 -32.84 -19.57 -25.87
CA THR A 941 -34.28 -19.22 -25.94
C THR A 941 -34.52 -17.83 -25.35
N LYS A 942 -33.84 -17.47 -24.25
CA LYS A 942 -33.97 -16.15 -23.64
C LYS A 942 -33.36 -15.06 -24.53
N ILE A 943 -32.18 -15.30 -25.11
CA ILE A 943 -31.56 -14.42 -26.12
C ILE A 943 -32.49 -14.26 -27.34
N ALA A 944 -33.15 -15.34 -27.75
CA ALA A 944 -34.09 -15.36 -28.87
C ALA A 944 -35.44 -14.71 -28.56
N LYS A 945 -35.84 -14.52 -27.30
CA LYS A 945 -37.15 -13.95 -26.92
C LYS A 945 -37.06 -12.51 -26.42
N THR A 946 -35.91 -12.06 -25.94
CA THR A 946 -35.76 -10.73 -25.32
C THR A 946 -34.83 -9.85 -26.13
N SER A 947 -35.38 -8.80 -26.76
CA SER A 947 -34.64 -7.88 -27.65
C SER A 947 -33.47 -7.17 -26.97
N PHE A 948 -33.62 -6.76 -25.71
CA PHE A 948 -32.58 -6.12 -24.92
C PHE A 948 -31.38 -7.06 -24.68
N ILE A 949 -31.64 -8.29 -24.23
CA ILE A 949 -30.61 -9.31 -23.99
C ILE A 949 -29.84 -9.60 -25.29
N ARG A 950 -30.53 -9.71 -26.42
CA ARG A 950 -29.92 -9.93 -27.73
C ARG A 950 -28.91 -8.85 -28.13
N ARG A 951 -29.17 -7.58 -27.77
CA ARG A 951 -28.25 -6.46 -28.05
C ARG A 951 -26.99 -6.50 -27.19
N MET A 952 -27.10 -6.94 -25.94
CA MET A 952 -25.98 -7.01 -25.01
C MET A 952 -25.18 -8.33 -25.11
N THR A 953 -25.65 -9.29 -25.89
CA THR A 953 -25.02 -10.62 -26.00
C THR A 953 -23.65 -10.53 -26.67
N ASP A 954 -22.61 -11.03 -26.01
CA ASP A 954 -21.32 -11.31 -26.64
C ASP A 954 -21.40 -12.55 -27.55
N TRP A 955 -21.61 -12.31 -28.84
CA TRP A 955 -21.72 -13.35 -29.86
C TRP A 955 -20.45 -14.18 -30.06
N SER A 956 -19.28 -13.65 -29.69
CA SER A 956 -18.01 -14.39 -29.78
C SER A 956 -17.92 -15.46 -28.69
N ALA A 957 -18.24 -15.07 -27.44
CA ALA A 957 -18.35 -15.98 -26.32
C ALA A 957 -19.46 -17.04 -26.54
N ALA A 958 -20.63 -16.63 -27.04
CA ALA A 958 -21.73 -17.54 -27.36
C ALA A 958 -21.34 -18.59 -28.42
N ALA A 959 -20.59 -18.18 -29.46
CA ALA A 959 -20.08 -19.09 -30.48
C ALA A 959 -19.06 -20.09 -29.90
N ASN A 960 -18.22 -19.66 -28.95
CA ASN A 960 -17.25 -20.54 -28.29
C ASN A 960 -17.91 -21.54 -27.32
N LEU A 961 -19.02 -21.20 -26.67
CA LEU A 961 -19.81 -22.18 -25.90
C LEU A 961 -20.37 -23.28 -26.82
N LEU A 962 -20.87 -22.91 -28.00
CA LEU A 962 -21.34 -23.86 -29.01
C LEU A 962 -20.21 -24.70 -29.62
N LYS A 963 -19.00 -24.13 -29.75
CA LYS A 963 -17.82 -24.89 -30.17
C LYS A 963 -17.57 -26.10 -29.26
N GLY A 964 -17.75 -25.93 -27.94
CA GLY A 964 -17.66 -27.01 -26.96
C GLY A 964 -18.66 -28.15 -27.23
N VAL A 965 -19.91 -27.80 -27.51
CA VAL A 965 -20.96 -28.76 -27.90
C VAL A 965 -20.58 -29.49 -29.19
N TYR A 966 -20.04 -28.77 -30.19
CA TYR A 966 -19.55 -29.36 -31.44
C TYR A 966 -18.41 -30.37 -31.20
N THR A 967 -17.43 -30.03 -30.36
CA THR A 967 -16.30 -30.93 -30.05
C THR A 967 -16.75 -32.17 -29.30
N THR A 968 -17.68 -32.04 -28.35
CA THR A 968 -18.25 -33.18 -27.62
C THR A 968 -19.04 -34.09 -28.55
N LEU A 969 -19.85 -33.52 -29.46
CA LEU A 969 -20.60 -34.26 -30.47
C LEU A 969 -19.67 -34.98 -31.47
N ALA A 970 -18.55 -34.36 -31.84
CA ALA A 970 -17.57 -34.95 -32.74
C ALA A 970 -16.85 -36.16 -32.13
N LYS A 971 -16.58 -36.12 -30.82
CA LYS A 971 -15.95 -37.22 -30.08
C LYS A 971 -16.94 -38.34 -29.73
N TYR A 972 -18.19 -37.97 -29.42
CA TYR A 972 -19.25 -38.89 -28.98
C TYR A 972 -20.52 -38.73 -29.85
N PRO A 973 -20.59 -39.37 -31.02
CA PRO A 973 -21.70 -39.18 -31.97
C PRO A 973 -23.09 -39.58 -31.42
N TYR A 974 -23.16 -40.50 -30.45
CA TYR A 974 -24.44 -40.94 -29.86
C TYR A 974 -25.21 -39.82 -29.15
N ILE A 975 -24.53 -38.76 -28.70
CA ILE A 975 -25.15 -37.59 -28.08
C ILE A 975 -26.14 -36.89 -29.04
N ALA A 976 -25.96 -37.06 -30.36
CA ALA A 976 -26.88 -36.55 -31.38
C ALA A 976 -28.34 -37.01 -31.20
N HIS A 977 -28.54 -38.19 -30.61
CA HIS A 977 -29.86 -38.76 -30.39
C HIS A 977 -30.59 -38.15 -29.18
N LEU A 978 -29.91 -37.37 -28.34
CA LEU A 978 -30.52 -36.75 -27.17
C LEU A 978 -31.55 -35.68 -27.61
N PRO A 979 -32.81 -35.76 -27.12
CA PRO A 979 -33.87 -34.81 -27.49
C PRO A 979 -33.51 -33.35 -27.17
N ILE A 980 -32.78 -33.14 -26.08
CA ILE A 980 -32.41 -31.81 -25.58
C ILE A 980 -31.41 -31.14 -26.52
N LEU A 981 -30.50 -31.89 -27.15
CA LEU A 981 -29.57 -31.32 -28.14
C LEU A 981 -30.33 -30.84 -29.39
N LYS A 982 -31.37 -31.56 -29.84
CA LYS A 982 -32.24 -31.11 -30.94
C LYS A 982 -32.90 -29.77 -30.63
N GLN A 983 -33.36 -29.58 -29.39
CA GLN A 983 -33.99 -28.32 -28.95
C GLN A 983 -32.99 -27.15 -29.00
N VAL A 984 -31.78 -27.32 -28.44
CA VAL A 984 -30.72 -26.30 -28.49
C VAL A 984 -30.41 -25.88 -29.93
N VAL A 985 -30.26 -26.88 -30.83
CA VAL A 985 -29.95 -26.64 -32.23
C VAL A 985 -31.11 -25.94 -32.95
N GLN A 986 -32.36 -26.34 -32.69
CA GLN A 986 -33.55 -25.71 -33.26
C GLN A 986 -33.67 -24.23 -32.84
N VAL A 987 -33.42 -23.91 -31.57
CA VAL A 987 -33.43 -22.51 -31.08
C VAL A 987 -32.31 -21.69 -31.72
N CYS A 988 -31.11 -22.27 -31.86
CA CYS A 988 -30.00 -21.62 -32.57
C CYS A 988 -30.28 -21.41 -34.06
N GLN A 989 -31.00 -22.33 -34.71
CA GLN A 989 -31.49 -22.17 -36.07
C GLN A 989 -32.49 -21.00 -36.16
N SER A 990 -33.52 -20.97 -35.30
CA SER A 990 -34.49 -19.86 -35.27
C SER A 990 -33.82 -18.49 -35.00
N LEU A 991 -32.73 -18.44 -34.24
CA LEU A 991 -31.91 -17.23 -34.04
C LEU A 991 -31.24 -16.73 -35.34
N ILE A 992 -30.74 -17.63 -36.18
CA ILE A 992 -30.17 -17.29 -37.50
C ILE A 992 -31.27 -16.85 -38.47
N LEU A 993 -32.43 -17.51 -38.40
CA LEU A 993 -33.57 -17.30 -39.28
C LEU A 993 -34.40 -16.06 -38.91
N GLY A 994 -34.19 -15.47 -37.73
CA GLY A 994 -34.89 -14.28 -37.25
C GLY A 994 -36.39 -14.51 -37.02
N GLU A 995 -36.81 -15.73 -36.69
CA GLU A 995 -38.21 -16.04 -36.44
C GLU A 995 -38.70 -15.37 -35.14
N ARG A 996 -39.85 -14.67 -35.22
CA ARG A 996 -40.51 -14.11 -34.02
C ARG A 996 -41.10 -15.25 -33.21
N MET A 997 -40.55 -15.49 -32.02
CA MET A 997 -41.01 -16.51 -31.08
C MET A 997 -42.06 -16.00 -30.07
N SER A 998 -42.53 -14.74 -30.18
CA SER A 998 -43.55 -14.13 -29.30
C SER A 998 -44.23 -12.86 -29.88
N ASP A 999 -45.52 -12.67 -29.59
CA ASP A 999 -46.43 -11.62 -30.13
C ASP A 999 -46.64 -10.37 -29.22
N VAL A 1000 -45.59 -9.82 -28.59
CA VAL A 1000 -45.77 -8.66 -27.68
C VAL A 1000 -44.96 -7.42 -28.10
N GLU A 1001 -45.73 -6.38 -28.42
CA GLU A 1001 -45.55 -4.92 -28.41
C GLU A 1001 -44.43 -4.21 -29.22
N GLY A 1002 -44.86 -3.12 -29.85
CA GLY A 1002 -44.11 -2.27 -30.77
C GLY A 1002 -43.24 -1.20 -30.09
N GLY A 1003 -42.21 -0.76 -30.82
CA GLY A 1003 -41.20 0.21 -30.40
C GLY A 1003 -39.81 -0.16 -30.94
N ALA A 1004 -38.78 0.64 -30.64
CA ALA A 1004 -37.40 0.53 -31.12
C ALA A 1004 -36.73 -0.87 -31.00
N GLY A 1005 -37.37 -1.84 -30.32
CA GLY A 1005 -37.02 -3.25 -30.35
C GLY A 1005 -37.15 -3.92 -31.72
N ALA A 1006 -38.03 -3.45 -32.62
CA ALA A 1006 -38.26 -4.05 -33.95
C ALA A 1006 -36.99 -4.14 -34.82
N ALA A 1007 -36.08 -3.16 -34.70
CA ALA A 1007 -34.81 -3.13 -35.43
C ALA A 1007 -33.74 -4.09 -34.87
N ALA A 1008 -33.85 -4.53 -33.61
CA ALA A 1008 -32.94 -5.54 -33.04
C ALA A 1008 -33.23 -6.95 -33.57
N TRP A 1009 -34.51 -7.20 -33.91
CA TRP A 1009 -34.98 -8.48 -34.41
C TRP A 1009 -34.58 -8.75 -35.86
N THR A 1010 -34.29 -7.69 -36.62
CA THR A 1010 -33.87 -7.74 -38.03
C THR A 1010 -32.36 -7.86 -38.24
N GLN A 1011 -31.53 -7.67 -37.19
CA GLN A 1011 -30.08 -7.87 -37.27
C GLN A 1011 -29.73 -9.34 -37.06
N THR A 1012 -29.22 -10.02 -38.10
CA THR A 1012 -28.74 -11.40 -38.02
C THR A 1012 -27.52 -11.52 -37.09
N PRO A 1013 -27.35 -12.67 -36.40
CA PRO A 1013 -26.15 -12.91 -35.61
C PRO A 1013 -24.86 -12.79 -36.46
N PRO A 1014 -23.72 -12.43 -35.86
CA PRO A 1014 -22.44 -12.36 -36.56
C PRO A 1014 -22.05 -13.67 -37.27
N PRO A 1015 -21.27 -13.59 -38.38
CA PRO A 1015 -21.00 -14.73 -39.25
C PRO A 1015 -20.26 -15.89 -38.56
N HIS A 1016 -19.43 -15.62 -37.55
CA HIS A 1016 -18.72 -16.66 -36.79
C HIS A 1016 -19.67 -17.52 -35.94
N PHE A 1017 -20.72 -16.91 -35.36
CA PHE A 1017 -21.77 -17.64 -34.65
C PHE A 1017 -22.57 -18.51 -35.60
N CYS A 1018 -23.03 -17.93 -36.73
CA CYS A 1018 -23.74 -18.66 -37.78
C CYS A 1018 -22.93 -19.86 -38.29
N SER A 1019 -21.62 -19.68 -38.52
CA SER A 1019 -20.70 -20.76 -38.92
C SER A 1019 -20.65 -21.91 -37.91
N MET A 1020 -20.71 -21.62 -36.60
CA MET A 1020 -20.69 -22.65 -35.57
C MET A 1020 -22.00 -23.44 -35.46
N VAL A 1021 -23.14 -22.77 -35.60
CA VAL A 1021 -24.44 -23.47 -35.63
C VAL A 1021 -24.50 -24.39 -36.86
N VAL A 1022 -24.06 -23.92 -38.03
CA VAL A 1022 -23.97 -24.74 -39.25
C VAL A 1022 -23.07 -25.96 -39.04
N LYS A 1023 -21.96 -25.83 -38.30
CA LYS A 1023 -21.08 -26.96 -37.94
C LYS A 1023 -21.81 -28.05 -37.15
N ILE A 1024 -22.57 -27.64 -36.13
CA ILE A 1024 -23.30 -28.58 -35.27
C ILE A 1024 -24.42 -29.27 -36.05
N VAL A 1025 -25.19 -28.51 -36.83
CA VAL A 1025 -26.27 -29.07 -37.67
C VAL A 1025 -25.72 -30.07 -38.67
N ALA A 1026 -24.61 -29.75 -39.33
CA ALA A 1026 -23.99 -30.66 -40.29
C ALA A 1026 -23.53 -31.99 -39.65
N MET A 1027 -23.04 -31.96 -38.40
CA MET A 1027 -22.71 -33.16 -37.63
C MET A 1027 -23.95 -33.93 -37.15
N GLN A 1028 -25.01 -33.22 -36.78
CA GLN A 1028 -26.26 -33.84 -36.35
C GLN A 1028 -26.95 -34.59 -37.48
N ILE A 1029 -26.95 -34.01 -38.70
CA ILE A 1029 -27.44 -34.67 -39.92
C ILE A 1029 -26.66 -35.97 -40.20
N LEU A 1030 -25.35 -36.01 -39.91
CA LEU A 1030 -24.56 -37.24 -40.03
C LEU A 1030 -24.95 -38.28 -38.98
N ALA A 1031 -24.91 -37.90 -37.70
CA ALA A 1031 -25.04 -38.84 -36.60
C ALA A 1031 -26.46 -39.45 -36.52
N MET A 1032 -27.48 -38.68 -36.90
CA MET A 1032 -28.88 -39.15 -36.89
C MET A 1032 -29.32 -39.88 -38.17
N GLY A 1033 -28.54 -39.81 -39.24
CA GLY A 1033 -28.84 -40.45 -40.51
C GLY A 1033 -30.25 -40.12 -41.04
N VAL A 1034 -31.04 -41.16 -41.35
CA VAL A 1034 -32.36 -41.07 -42.03
C VAL A 1034 -33.41 -40.28 -41.21
N THR A 1035 -33.24 -40.17 -39.89
CA THR A 1035 -34.24 -39.55 -38.99
C THR A 1035 -34.18 -38.02 -38.92
N TYR A 1036 -33.17 -37.38 -39.53
CA TYR A 1036 -33.03 -35.92 -39.56
C TYR A 1036 -32.50 -35.47 -40.93
N SER A 1037 -33.37 -34.88 -41.75
CA SER A 1037 -33.03 -34.35 -43.08
C SER A 1037 -32.94 -32.83 -43.09
N LEU A 1038 -32.26 -32.28 -44.10
CA LEU A 1038 -32.21 -30.83 -44.32
C LEU A 1038 -33.63 -30.25 -44.48
N GLU A 1039 -34.53 -31.02 -45.09
CA GLU A 1039 -35.96 -30.68 -45.22
C GLU A 1039 -36.68 -30.60 -43.86
N HIS A 1040 -36.35 -31.51 -42.92
CA HIS A 1040 -36.88 -31.45 -41.56
C HIS A 1040 -36.32 -30.26 -40.75
N CYS A 1041 -35.08 -29.83 -41.04
CA CYS A 1041 -34.45 -28.67 -40.39
C CYS A 1041 -35.16 -27.34 -40.71
N PHE A 1042 -35.83 -27.22 -41.85
CA PHE A 1042 -36.56 -26.02 -42.26
C PHE A 1042 -38.08 -26.16 -42.12
N GLY A 1043 -38.55 -27.13 -41.31
CA GLY A 1043 -39.95 -27.22 -40.90
C GLY A 1043 -40.92 -27.37 -42.06
N GLY A 1044 -40.65 -28.33 -42.96
CA GLY A 1044 -41.46 -28.72 -44.11
C GLY A 1044 -42.81 -27.98 -44.24
N THR A 1045 -42.96 -27.20 -45.32
CA THR A 1045 -44.13 -26.41 -45.77
C THR A 1045 -44.18 -24.90 -45.43
N SER A 1046 -43.28 -24.30 -44.63
CA SER A 1046 -43.33 -22.84 -44.30
C SER A 1046 -42.14 -21.98 -44.78
N LEU A 1047 -41.30 -22.49 -45.68
CA LEU A 1047 -40.00 -21.89 -46.09
C LEU A 1047 -40.03 -20.47 -46.69
N PHE A 1048 -41.20 -19.86 -46.95
CA PHE A 1048 -41.32 -18.70 -47.83
C PHE A 1048 -42.27 -17.60 -47.32
N SER A 1049 -42.28 -17.30 -46.02
CA SER A 1049 -43.18 -16.25 -45.49
C SER A 1049 -42.78 -14.82 -45.90
N THR A 1050 -41.48 -14.52 -46.07
CA THR A 1050 -40.98 -13.18 -46.48
C THR A 1050 -39.67 -13.29 -47.27
N THR A 1051 -39.44 -12.37 -48.22
CA THR A 1051 -38.24 -12.33 -49.09
C THR A 1051 -36.93 -12.18 -48.30
N ASP A 1052 -36.94 -11.40 -47.22
CA ASP A 1052 -35.77 -11.20 -46.35
C ASP A 1052 -35.36 -12.46 -45.58
N LYS A 1053 -36.32 -13.33 -45.22
CA LYS A 1053 -36.02 -14.61 -44.56
C LYS A 1053 -35.34 -15.58 -45.52
N THR A 1054 -35.83 -15.66 -46.75
CA THR A 1054 -35.24 -16.51 -47.79
C THR A 1054 -33.81 -16.05 -48.14
N GLU A 1055 -33.56 -14.74 -48.17
CA GLU A 1055 -32.21 -14.18 -48.35
C GLU A 1055 -31.28 -14.58 -47.19
N ASN A 1056 -31.72 -14.43 -45.94
CA ASN A 1056 -30.93 -14.82 -44.76
C ASN A 1056 -30.66 -16.33 -44.68
N ILE A 1057 -31.61 -17.19 -45.07
CA ILE A 1057 -31.43 -18.64 -45.15
C ILE A 1057 -30.31 -19.00 -46.13
N ILE A 1058 -30.31 -18.38 -47.31
CA ILE A 1058 -29.33 -18.69 -48.35
C ILE A 1058 -27.94 -18.20 -47.95
N ILE A 1059 -27.81 -16.96 -47.47
CA ILE A 1059 -26.51 -16.36 -47.12
C ILE A 1059 -25.91 -17.02 -45.86
N ASN A 1060 -26.67 -17.10 -44.77
CA ASN A 1060 -26.11 -17.39 -43.44
C ASN A 1060 -26.11 -18.88 -43.09
N PHE A 1061 -26.82 -19.72 -43.85
CA PHE A 1061 -26.96 -21.14 -43.53
C PHE A 1061 -26.66 -22.05 -44.73
N LEU A 1062 -27.41 -21.91 -45.83
CA LEU A 1062 -27.39 -22.87 -46.94
C LEU A 1062 -26.08 -22.80 -47.75
N LEU A 1063 -25.62 -21.61 -48.11
CA LEU A 1063 -24.35 -21.41 -48.82
C LEU A 1063 -23.13 -21.84 -47.96
N PRO A 1064 -23.00 -21.45 -46.67
CA PRO A 1064 -21.95 -21.96 -45.78
C PRO A 1064 -21.97 -23.49 -45.60
N LEU A 1065 -23.16 -24.10 -45.50
CA LEU A 1065 -23.32 -25.55 -45.38
C LEU A 1065 -22.82 -26.28 -46.64
N VAL A 1066 -23.26 -25.82 -47.82
CA VAL A 1066 -22.86 -26.35 -49.14
C VAL A 1066 -21.35 -26.21 -49.35
N LEU A 1067 -20.78 -25.05 -49.03
CA LEU A 1067 -19.33 -24.82 -49.16
C LEU A 1067 -18.52 -25.70 -48.21
N ARG A 1068 -18.96 -25.88 -46.96
CA ARG A 1068 -18.25 -26.71 -45.97
C ARG A 1068 -18.24 -28.19 -46.37
N VAL A 1069 -19.40 -28.71 -46.74
CA VAL A 1069 -19.63 -30.12 -47.07
C VAL A 1069 -19.06 -30.46 -48.46
N GLY A 1070 -19.15 -29.52 -49.41
CA GLY A 1070 -18.65 -29.68 -50.78
C GLY A 1070 -17.14 -29.50 -50.96
N CYS A 1071 -16.42 -28.91 -49.99
CA CYS A 1071 -14.96 -28.71 -50.09
C CYS A 1071 -14.10 -29.95 -49.73
N GLY A 1072 -14.70 -31.11 -49.42
CA GLY A 1072 -13.96 -32.37 -49.28
C GLY A 1072 -12.91 -32.44 -48.15
N ARG A 1073 -13.02 -31.60 -47.11
CA ARG A 1073 -12.08 -31.61 -45.97
C ARG A 1073 -12.16 -32.93 -45.20
N LYS A 1074 -11.00 -33.51 -44.81
CA LYS A 1074 -10.94 -34.67 -43.89
C LYS A 1074 -11.71 -34.31 -42.60
N GLY A 1075 -12.78 -35.06 -42.30
CA GLY A 1075 -13.67 -34.80 -41.15
C GLY A 1075 -14.90 -33.92 -41.43
N ALA A 1076 -15.15 -33.49 -42.67
CA ALA A 1076 -16.42 -32.87 -43.06
C ALA A 1076 -17.45 -33.94 -43.50
N PRO A 1077 -18.75 -33.79 -43.16
CA PRO A 1077 -19.82 -34.65 -43.66
C PRO A 1077 -19.85 -34.80 -45.18
N LYS A 1078 -20.36 -35.93 -45.70
CA LYS A 1078 -20.86 -36.02 -47.08
C LYS A 1078 -22.37 -35.74 -47.08
N MET A 1079 -22.82 -34.75 -47.85
CA MET A 1079 -24.27 -34.47 -47.99
C MET A 1079 -24.96 -35.60 -48.76
N ARG A 1080 -26.16 -36.00 -48.34
CA ARG A 1080 -26.97 -36.97 -49.08
C ARG A 1080 -27.55 -36.33 -50.34
N LEU A 1081 -27.85 -37.17 -51.34
CA LEU A 1081 -28.49 -36.72 -52.58
C LEU A 1081 -29.84 -36.02 -52.33
N ALA A 1082 -30.62 -36.48 -51.34
CA ALA A 1082 -31.90 -35.86 -50.95
C ALA A 1082 -31.73 -34.44 -50.35
N ASP A 1083 -30.68 -34.23 -49.55
CA ASP A 1083 -30.37 -32.91 -48.97
C ASP A 1083 -29.83 -31.95 -50.06
N ILE A 1084 -29.07 -32.46 -51.03
CA ILE A 1084 -28.61 -31.72 -52.21
C ILE A 1084 -29.81 -31.30 -53.10
N SER A 1085 -30.74 -32.23 -53.36
CA SER A 1085 -31.94 -31.92 -54.15
C SER A 1085 -32.85 -30.92 -53.45
N PHE A 1086 -33.00 -31.01 -52.13
CA PHE A 1086 -33.76 -30.04 -51.35
C PHE A 1086 -33.10 -28.65 -51.38
N ALA A 1087 -31.78 -28.55 -51.15
CA ALA A 1087 -31.04 -27.29 -51.23
C ALA A 1087 -31.16 -26.62 -52.62
N LEU A 1088 -31.07 -27.41 -53.70
CA LEU A 1088 -31.31 -26.95 -55.06
C LEU A 1088 -32.75 -26.47 -55.27
N THR A 1089 -33.73 -27.18 -54.70
CA THR A 1089 -35.14 -26.82 -54.78
C THR A 1089 -35.39 -25.46 -54.10
N VAL A 1090 -34.84 -25.24 -52.90
CA VAL A 1090 -34.95 -23.96 -52.18
C VAL A 1090 -34.32 -22.80 -52.94
N ILE A 1091 -33.13 -22.99 -53.54
CA ILE A 1091 -32.47 -21.95 -54.35
C ILE A 1091 -33.27 -21.65 -55.63
N LEU A 1092 -33.77 -22.68 -56.32
CA LEU A 1092 -34.59 -22.51 -57.52
C LEU A 1092 -35.92 -21.81 -57.22
N HIS A 1093 -36.53 -22.08 -56.07
CA HIS A 1093 -37.75 -21.40 -55.62
C HIS A 1093 -37.50 -19.96 -55.15
N ALA A 1094 -36.32 -19.65 -54.61
CA ALA A 1094 -35.92 -18.27 -54.32
C ALA A 1094 -35.70 -17.43 -55.59
N MET A 1095 -35.29 -18.08 -56.69
CA MET A 1095 -35.15 -17.44 -58.01
C MET A 1095 -36.48 -17.32 -58.76
N ASN A 1096 -37.46 -18.18 -58.46
CA ASN A 1096 -38.80 -18.15 -59.04
C ASN A 1096 -39.85 -18.59 -57.99
N PRO A 1097 -40.40 -17.67 -57.18
CA PRO A 1097 -41.37 -18.02 -56.14
C PRO A 1097 -42.66 -18.55 -56.78
N PRO A 1098 -43.21 -19.71 -56.32
CA PRO A 1098 -44.47 -20.21 -56.84
C PRO A 1098 -45.63 -19.26 -56.48
N LEU A 1099 -46.56 -19.04 -57.42
CA LEU A 1099 -47.82 -18.31 -57.18
C LEU A 1099 -48.61 -19.02 -56.06
N ALA A 1100 -48.55 -18.50 -54.84
CA ALA A 1100 -49.33 -19.06 -53.72
C ALA A 1100 -50.83 -18.87 -53.99
N LYS A 1101 -51.55 -19.97 -54.25
CA LYS A 1101 -53.01 -20.02 -54.15
C LYS A 1101 -53.36 -19.80 -52.68
N VAL A 1102 -54.06 -18.71 -52.39
CA VAL A 1102 -54.80 -18.52 -51.13
C VAL A 1102 -55.88 -19.59 -51.09
N ALA A 1103 -55.76 -20.56 -50.18
CA ALA A 1103 -56.85 -21.49 -49.87
C ALA A 1103 -57.67 -20.93 -48.70
N PRO A 1104 -59.01 -20.93 -48.77
CA PRO A 1104 -59.87 -20.31 -47.77
C PRO A 1104 -60.01 -21.18 -46.51
N LEU A 1105 -59.88 -20.55 -45.35
CA LEU A 1105 -60.29 -21.10 -44.06
C LEU A 1105 -61.82 -21.26 -44.04
N HIS A 1106 -62.31 -22.50 -43.92
CA HIS A 1106 -63.67 -22.80 -43.47
C HIS A 1106 -63.62 -23.13 -41.97
N GLY A 1107 -64.35 -22.35 -41.17
CA GLY A 1107 -64.59 -22.62 -39.75
C GLY A 1107 -65.88 -23.39 -39.51
N HIS A 1108 -66.01 -23.97 -38.32
CA HIS A 1108 -67.26 -24.36 -37.63
C HIS A 1108 -67.01 -24.12 -36.13
N HIS A 1109 -67.60 -23.05 -35.56
CA HIS A 1109 -68.80 -23.05 -34.67
C HIS A 1109 -68.52 -23.56 -33.25
N GLY A 1110 -68.85 -22.89 -32.13
CA GLY A 1110 -69.54 -21.64 -31.83
C GLY A 1110 -70.03 -21.67 -30.36
N ALA A 1111 -70.13 -20.52 -29.67
CA ALA A 1111 -71.19 -20.17 -28.68
C ALA A 1111 -70.82 -18.96 -27.76
N ALA A 1112 -71.50 -17.85 -28.03
CA ALA A 1112 -72.11 -16.79 -27.17
C ALA A 1112 -71.63 -16.49 -25.71
N SER A 1113 -71.31 -15.21 -25.44
CA SER A 1113 -72.19 -14.20 -24.75
C SER A 1113 -71.37 -12.96 -24.33
N LYS A 1114 -71.60 -11.78 -24.93
CA LYS A 1114 -72.41 -10.61 -24.48
C LYS A 1114 -71.87 -9.79 -23.30
N SER A 1115 -71.33 -8.59 -23.59
CA SER A 1115 -71.79 -7.24 -23.15
C SER A 1115 -70.65 -6.23 -23.45
N THR A 1116 -70.75 -5.22 -24.34
CA THR A 1116 -71.56 -3.98 -24.49
C THR A 1116 -71.06 -2.74 -23.72
N HIS A 1117 -71.01 -1.62 -24.48
CA HIS A 1117 -70.81 -0.19 -24.15
C HIS A 1117 -69.35 0.31 -24.08
N ALA A 1118 -68.95 1.45 -24.68
CA ALA A 1118 -69.61 2.60 -25.34
C ALA A 1118 -68.60 3.24 -26.33
N ALA A 1119 -68.95 3.55 -27.58
CA ALA A 1119 -69.59 4.77 -28.09
C ALA A 1119 -68.72 6.05 -28.04
N ALA A 1120 -68.36 6.52 -29.24
CA ALA A 1120 -68.70 7.84 -29.81
C ALA A 1120 -67.54 8.76 -30.26
N ALA A 1121 -67.83 9.40 -31.40
CA ALA A 1121 -67.27 10.64 -31.96
C ALA A 1121 -66.04 10.55 -32.88
N GLU A 1122 -66.30 10.00 -34.07
CA GLU A 1122 -66.26 10.70 -35.37
C GLU A 1122 -65.52 12.05 -35.50
N HIS A 1123 -64.75 12.15 -36.60
CA HIS A 1123 -64.96 13.23 -37.56
C HIS A 1123 -64.84 12.71 -39.00
N HIS A 1124 -65.97 12.80 -39.71
CA HIS A 1124 -66.12 12.82 -41.17
C HIS A 1124 -65.23 13.92 -41.81
N ALA A 1125 -64.88 13.93 -43.10
CA ALA A 1125 -65.76 13.67 -44.23
C ALA A 1125 -65.01 13.56 -45.59
N ARG A 1126 -65.75 12.94 -46.52
CA ARG A 1126 -65.83 13.14 -47.98
C ARG A 1126 -64.89 12.37 -48.92
N SER A 1127 -65.42 11.22 -49.29
CA SER A 1127 -65.54 10.68 -50.64
C SER A 1127 -66.17 11.64 -51.68
N GLN A 1128 -65.74 11.49 -52.93
CA GLN A 1128 -66.49 11.34 -54.21
C GLN A 1128 -65.42 11.26 -55.34
N SER A 1129 -65.46 10.47 -56.43
CA SER A 1129 -66.27 9.37 -56.93
C SER A 1129 -65.59 8.82 -58.21
N TYR A 1130 -65.60 7.50 -58.38
CA TYR A 1130 -65.66 6.69 -59.62
C TYR A 1130 -64.85 7.01 -60.91
N SER A 1131 -64.04 6.03 -61.34
CA SER A 1131 -64.21 5.38 -62.66
C SER A 1131 -63.49 4.02 -62.71
N HIS A 1132 -64.11 3.09 -63.47
CA HIS A 1132 -63.71 1.70 -63.69
C HIS A 1132 -62.61 1.57 -64.77
N ALA A 1133 -61.84 0.48 -64.66
CA ALA A 1133 -61.40 -0.44 -65.72
C ALA A 1133 -59.89 -0.58 -66.02
N HIS A 1134 -59.57 -1.85 -66.26
CA HIS A 1134 -58.39 -2.48 -66.87
C HIS A 1134 -57.12 -2.68 -66.03
N GLY A 1135 -56.64 -3.92 -66.10
CA GLY A 1135 -55.63 -4.48 -65.23
C GLY A 1135 -54.26 -4.58 -65.87
N GLU A 1136 -53.28 -4.79 -64.99
CA GLU A 1136 -51.96 -5.31 -65.33
C GLU A 1136 -51.53 -6.33 -64.28
N SER A 1137 -50.95 -7.41 -64.80
CA SER A 1137 -50.35 -8.52 -64.06
C SER A 1137 -49.33 -8.01 -63.04
N ARG A 1138 -49.61 -8.18 -61.74
CA ARG A 1138 -48.60 -7.95 -60.69
C ARG A 1138 -47.55 -9.05 -60.75
N THR A 1139 -46.52 -8.85 -61.56
CA THR A 1139 -45.25 -9.56 -61.43
C THR A 1139 -44.69 -9.27 -60.04
N ILE A 1140 -44.44 -10.31 -59.25
CA ILE A 1140 -43.78 -10.18 -57.95
C ILE A 1140 -42.35 -9.70 -58.22
N LYS A 1141 -42.04 -8.43 -57.95
CA LYS A 1141 -40.67 -7.90 -58.04
C LYS A 1141 -39.81 -8.55 -56.95
N VAL A 1142 -39.06 -9.59 -57.33
CA VAL A 1142 -38.02 -10.22 -56.49
C VAL A 1142 -36.84 -9.24 -56.34
N LYS A 1143 -36.32 -9.04 -55.12
CA LYS A 1143 -35.20 -8.12 -54.86
C LYS A 1143 -33.96 -8.51 -55.69
N PRO A 1144 -33.23 -7.58 -56.33
CA PRO A 1144 -32.04 -7.92 -57.12
C PRO A 1144 -30.90 -8.55 -56.29
N THR A 1145 -30.84 -8.28 -54.97
CA THR A 1145 -29.87 -8.90 -54.06
C THR A 1145 -30.09 -10.42 -53.93
N ILE A 1146 -31.33 -10.86 -53.73
CA ILE A 1146 -31.66 -12.28 -53.56
C ILE A 1146 -31.37 -13.09 -54.82
N LEU A 1147 -31.57 -12.50 -56.01
CA LEU A 1147 -31.24 -13.13 -57.30
C LEU A 1147 -29.73 -13.34 -57.45
N ARG A 1148 -28.91 -12.32 -57.12
CA ARG A 1148 -27.44 -12.44 -57.14
C ARG A 1148 -26.93 -13.50 -56.17
N ILE A 1149 -27.49 -13.54 -54.95
CA ILE A 1149 -27.12 -14.51 -53.91
C ILE A 1149 -27.55 -15.94 -54.28
N ALA A 1150 -28.78 -16.10 -54.77
CA ALA A 1150 -29.29 -17.40 -55.19
C ALA A 1150 -28.51 -17.94 -56.40
N PHE A 1151 -28.12 -17.08 -57.34
CA PHE A 1151 -27.27 -17.45 -58.48
C PHE A 1151 -25.86 -17.87 -58.04
N LEU A 1152 -25.27 -17.17 -57.07
CA LEU A 1152 -23.99 -17.56 -56.46
C LEU A 1152 -24.10 -18.92 -55.75
N ALA A 1153 -25.16 -19.14 -54.97
CA ALA A 1153 -25.41 -20.42 -54.30
C ALA A 1153 -25.63 -21.57 -55.28
N TYR A 1154 -26.34 -21.32 -56.39
CA TYR A 1154 -26.52 -22.27 -57.49
C TYR A 1154 -25.17 -22.65 -58.13
N LYS A 1155 -24.32 -21.66 -58.46
CA LYS A 1155 -22.95 -21.90 -58.97
C LYS A 1155 -22.10 -22.71 -57.98
N CYS A 1156 -22.18 -22.42 -56.68
CA CYS A 1156 -21.41 -23.13 -55.65
C CYS A 1156 -21.83 -24.60 -55.50
N ILE A 1157 -23.14 -24.91 -55.60
CA ILE A 1157 -23.61 -26.30 -55.57
C ILE A 1157 -23.11 -27.06 -56.81
N LEU A 1158 -23.22 -26.45 -57.99
CA LEU A 1158 -22.75 -27.05 -59.24
C LEU A 1158 -21.25 -27.36 -59.20
N ALA A 1159 -20.43 -26.39 -58.79
CA ALA A 1159 -18.97 -26.52 -58.78
C ALA A 1159 -18.43 -27.54 -57.74
N LYS A 1160 -19.19 -27.85 -56.68
CA LYS A 1160 -18.73 -28.69 -55.56
C LYS A 1160 -19.32 -30.09 -55.54
N PHE A 1161 -20.42 -30.35 -56.25
CA PHE A 1161 -21.11 -31.65 -56.24
C PHE A 1161 -21.22 -32.31 -57.63
N ASP A 1162 -20.28 -31.99 -58.53
CA ASP A 1162 -20.25 -32.37 -59.96
C ASP A 1162 -20.47 -33.87 -60.25
N GLY A 1163 -20.08 -34.78 -59.34
CA GLY A 1163 -20.32 -36.22 -59.49
C GLY A 1163 -21.78 -36.68 -59.36
N SER A 1164 -22.67 -35.83 -58.84
CA SER A 1164 -24.11 -36.16 -58.65
C SER A 1164 -25.00 -35.78 -59.84
N LYS A 1165 -24.41 -35.25 -60.92
CA LYS A 1165 -25.10 -34.71 -62.11
C LYS A 1165 -26.09 -35.69 -62.77
N CYS A 1166 -25.88 -37.00 -62.68
CA CYS A 1166 -26.63 -37.99 -63.48
C CYS A 1166 -28.08 -38.28 -63.03
N LYS A 1167 -28.61 -37.72 -61.92
CA LYS A 1167 -30.00 -38.00 -61.47
C LYS A 1167 -30.92 -36.79 -61.29
N LEU A 1168 -30.43 -35.56 -61.46
CA LEU A 1168 -31.23 -34.32 -61.26
C LEU A 1168 -31.57 -33.56 -62.55
N GLY A 1169 -31.24 -34.12 -63.73
CA GLY A 1169 -31.08 -33.39 -65.00
C GLY A 1169 -32.31 -32.75 -65.67
N ASN A 1170 -33.55 -32.94 -65.21
CA ASN A 1170 -34.71 -32.45 -65.97
C ASN A 1170 -35.35 -31.15 -65.46
N ASN A 1171 -35.17 -30.78 -64.19
CA ASN A 1171 -35.81 -29.56 -63.63
C ASN A 1171 -34.90 -28.32 -63.67
N SER A 1172 -33.58 -28.50 -63.65
CA SER A 1172 -32.59 -27.41 -63.66
C SER A 1172 -32.46 -26.71 -65.01
N MET A 1173 -32.63 -27.42 -66.14
CA MET A 1173 -32.58 -26.82 -67.49
C MET A 1173 -33.79 -25.92 -67.82
N ARG A 1174 -34.96 -26.15 -67.21
CA ARG A 1174 -36.17 -25.32 -67.44
C ARG A 1174 -36.05 -23.93 -66.79
N SER A 1175 -35.43 -23.84 -65.61
CA SER A 1175 -35.27 -22.56 -64.91
C SER A 1175 -34.18 -21.66 -65.52
N ILE A 1176 -33.12 -22.25 -66.10
CA ILE A 1176 -32.09 -21.49 -66.84
C ILE A 1176 -32.69 -20.86 -68.10
N LYS A 1177 -33.54 -21.59 -68.85
CA LYS A 1177 -34.25 -21.04 -70.01
C LYS A 1177 -35.23 -19.92 -69.65
N HIS A 1178 -35.84 -19.95 -68.48
CA HIS A 1178 -36.81 -18.94 -68.05
C HIS A 1178 -36.16 -17.62 -67.59
N MET A 1179 -34.90 -17.65 -67.14
CA MET A 1179 -34.14 -16.45 -66.77
C MET A 1179 -33.53 -15.72 -67.97
N ASN A 1180 -33.15 -16.42 -69.04
CA ASN A 1180 -32.75 -15.79 -70.30
C ASN A 1180 -33.89 -14.97 -70.94
N ILE A 1181 -35.15 -15.24 -70.58
CA ILE A 1181 -36.34 -14.54 -71.11
C ILE A 1181 -36.63 -13.25 -70.31
N LEU A 1182 -36.06 -13.05 -69.12
CA LEU A 1182 -36.34 -11.92 -68.21
C LEU A 1182 -35.30 -10.77 -68.26
N GLY A 1183 -34.38 -10.77 -69.24
CA GLY A 1183 -33.58 -9.59 -69.57
C GLY A 1183 -32.53 -9.15 -68.54
N TYR A 1184 -31.70 -10.07 -68.04
CA TYR A 1184 -30.49 -9.74 -67.27
C TYR A 1184 -29.22 -10.16 -68.04
N ASP A 1185 -28.95 -9.50 -69.16
CA ASP A 1185 -27.81 -9.76 -70.07
C ASP A 1185 -26.42 -9.36 -69.52
N GLY A 1186 -26.29 -9.07 -68.23
CA GLY A 1186 -25.07 -8.49 -67.66
C GLY A 1186 -24.15 -9.43 -66.84
N LEU A 1187 -24.52 -10.70 -66.62
CA LEU A 1187 -23.79 -11.59 -65.67
C LEU A 1187 -23.34 -12.94 -66.28
N THR A 1188 -23.45 -13.08 -67.60
CA THR A 1188 -23.09 -14.29 -68.37
C THR A 1188 -21.69 -14.25 -68.99
N THR A 1189 -20.90 -13.19 -68.79
CA THR A 1189 -19.52 -13.12 -69.27
C THR A 1189 -18.53 -13.58 -68.19
N THR A 1190 -18.35 -14.89 -68.07
CA THR A 1190 -17.10 -15.61 -67.70
C THR A 1190 -17.42 -17.05 -67.28
N LEU A 1191 -17.52 -17.91 -68.27
CA LEU A 1191 -17.32 -19.36 -68.16
C LEU A 1191 -16.33 -19.72 -69.27
N PRO A 1192 -15.23 -20.42 -68.96
CA PRO A 1192 -14.67 -21.38 -69.90
C PRO A 1192 -14.63 -22.78 -69.28
N GLY A 1193 -14.96 -23.78 -70.11
CA GLY A 1193 -14.51 -25.18 -70.04
C GLY A 1193 -15.00 -26.01 -68.86
#